data_AF-A0A947JI07-F1
#
_entry.id   AF-A0A947JI07-F1
#
_cell.length_a   1.000
_cell.length_b   1.000
_cell.length_c   1.000
_cell.angle_alpha   90.00
_cell.angle_beta   90.00
_cell.angle_gamma   90.00
#
_symmetry.space_group_name_H-M   'P 1'
#
loop_
_entity.id
_entity.type
_entity.pdbx_description
1 polymer ?
#
loop_
_entity_poly.entity_id
_entity_poly.type
_entity_poly.pdbx_seq_one_letter_code
_entity_poly.pdbx_strand_id
1 'polypeptide(L)'
;MNKTNPDLLTLSEALLEQNQEFRLLAKGLSMRPNIREGDFLYIQPVKGGDIQNGDIIFFRDAGQRPVIHRVVKKDIVNNETIIFTQGDAMLWAESLNPNQVLGKVKLIERAGRKIDINSRMQRAGNFINRWRYRLFLKTRNISGRILSRIQGGGIYGWAIKKIVMPRLCYSWRKNQEGQNILEAKVKDKIIACLKIEQFPEESLEGFWIFGLQVNWAWRRLGIASTMVKAARDMARTSGQSKVRVFVFADNQRAIKLYEKAGFHRANCSELEEWVRGDEGRLRQKIVFEAGARNESNLSGQNRPEEILKRFVRPDFRISEYLFEPANFDWDVFFKTALDNKLAPFVYRQIEHDEKIKNAIPPRILSKFRNSYLATAAYNSLILDKLKTILNEFKRQAIRSIVLKGPALIALAYKDVGLRPMGDLDILIEREQLPAADEALRTLGYQRPVNYDDALNVKAASSANSLKYKLDSEDNFFVHLHWHIINCTWPLGYLAEKIDMRDIFGRATDISIDGTAAKTLAPAQLILHLMQHSITHLLSPLILFKDITVAVEMFGEKMDWHKLQETAQAWQMNEVLDFCRNFIAVDFGYDIKFSVNARPQGDNIAVERMRHWIKKYRNNFYFLCYRIYLGQQKGIMAKLRFLIRTVFPPAYVIASGRNLPCRKIGITEYWQRIKAHVF
;
A
#
# COMPACT_ATOMS: atom_id res chain seq x y z
N MET A 1 -16.27 47.43 17.09
CA MET A 1 -15.58 47.59 15.79
C MET A 1 -15.17 46.22 15.22
N ASN A 2 -15.02 46.11 13.88
CA ASN A 2 -14.84 44.86 13.15
C ASN A 2 -13.35 44.56 12.88
N LYS A 3 -12.87 43.36 13.26
CA LYS A 3 -11.44 42.98 13.38
C LYS A 3 -10.61 42.91 12.08
N THR A 4 -11.17 43.32 10.95
CA THR A 4 -10.53 43.32 9.61
C THR A 4 -10.22 44.73 9.09
N ASN A 5 -10.47 45.77 9.88
CA ASN A 5 -10.10 47.13 9.50
C ASN A 5 -8.68 47.46 10.05
N PRO A 6 -7.67 47.72 9.21
CA PRO A 6 -6.35 48.16 9.67
C PRO A 6 -6.41 49.42 10.56
N ASP A 7 -7.43 50.27 10.40
CA ASP A 7 -7.64 51.46 11.23
C ASP A 7 -8.07 51.15 12.68
N LEU A 8 -8.49 49.92 12.98
CA LEU A 8 -9.04 49.56 14.29
C LEU A 8 -7.95 49.57 15.38
N LEU A 9 -6.73 49.14 15.05
CA LEU A 9 -5.63 49.11 16.00
C LEU A 9 -5.20 50.55 16.33
N THR A 10 -4.98 51.37 15.31
CA THR A 10 -4.61 52.78 15.45
C THR A 10 -5.66 53.57 16.23
N LEU A 11 -6.94 53.36 15.96
CA LEU A 11 -8.03 54.00 16.70
C LEU A 11 -8.16 53.49 18.15
N SER A 12 -7.97 52.20 18.39
CA SER A 12 -7.97 51.65 19.75
C SER A 12 -6.81 52.19 20.58
N GLU A 13 -5.65 52.37 19.97
CA GLU A 13 -4.46 52.95 20.60
C GLU A 13 -4.68 54.42 20.95
N ALA A 14 -5.16 55.22 20.00
CA ALA A 14 -5.48 56.63 20.25
C ALA A 14 -6.50 56.81 21.39
N LEU A 15 -7.52 55.94 21.47
CA LEU A 15 -8.50 55.95 22.55
C LEU A 15 -7.87 55.60 23.90
N LEU A 16 -7.00 54.59 23.95
CA LEU A 16 -6.33 54.17 25.18
C LEU A 16 -5.27 55.20 25.65
N GLU A 17 -4.57 55.86 24.72
CA GLU A 17 -3.64 56.97 24.99
C GLU A 17 -4.36 58.19 25.58
N GLN A 18 -5.58 58.47 25.12
CA GLN A 18 -6.48 59.47 25.70
C GLN A 18 -7.17 59.00 27.00
N ASN A 19 -6.72 57.88 27.56
CA ASN A 19 -7.23 57.28 28.79
C ASN A 19 -8.73 56.91 28.72
N GLN A 20 -9.25 56.63 27.52
CA GLN A 20 -10.64 56.26 27.28
C GLN A 20 -10.82 54.73 27.19
N GLU A 21 -11.93 54.23 27.74
CA GLU A 21 -12.33 52.84 27.58
C GLU A 21 -13.03 52.62 26.24
N PHE A 22 -12.84 51.45 25.63
CA PHE A 22 -13.55 51.11 24.39
C PHE A 22 -14.08 49.68 24.39
N ARG A 23 -15.07 49.44 23.53
CA ARG A 23 -15.76 48.17 23.38
C ARG A 23 -15.34 47.44 22.11
N LEU A 24 -14.72 46.28 22.28
CA LEU A 24 -14.23 45.43 21.18
C LEU A 24 -15.05 44.16 21.03
N LEU A 25 -15.44 43.80 19.81
CA LEU A 25 -16.07 42.51 19.54
C LEU A 25 -15.00 41.41 19.47
N ALA A 26 -15.09 40.42 20.35
CA ALA A 26 -14.18 39.28 20.37
C ALA A 26 -14.36 38.41 19.11
N LYS A 27 -13.27 38.26 18.34
CA LYS A 27 -13.16 37.26 17.28
C LYS A 27 -11.94 36.38 17.48
N GLY A 28 -12.07 35.10 17.11
CA GLY A 28 -11.02 34.10 17.23
C GLY A 28 -11.32 33.04 18.29
N LEU A 29 -10.46 32.02 18.35
CA LEU A 29 -10.66 30.83 19.18
C LEU A 29 -9.67 30.73 20.35
N SER A 30 -8.64 31.59 20.39
CA SER A 30 -7.49 31.50 21.32
C SER A 30 -7.88 31.62 22.80
N MET A 31 -8.95 32.33 23.12
CA MET A 31 -9.40 32.59 24.49
C MET A 31 -10.59 31.74 24.94
N ARG A 32 -10.96 30.71 24.16
CA ARG A 32 -12.01 29.75 24.57
C ARG A 32 -11.54 28.91 25.78
N PRO A 33 -12.46 28.51 26.67
CA PRO A 33 -13.91 28.74 26.63
C PRO A 33 -14.35 30.06 27.28
N ASN A 34 -13.41 30.81 27.87
CA ASN A 34 -13.69 31.93 28.76
C ASN A 34 -14.15 33.17 28.00
N ILE A 35 -13.54 33.46 26.83
CA ILE A 35 -14.03 34.43 25.84
C ILE A 35 -14.49 33.66 24.60
N ARG A 36 -15.70 33.97 24.14
CA ARG A 36 -16.36 33.37 22.97
C ARG A 36 -16.44 34.39 21.85
N GLU A 37 -16.48 33.86 20.63
CA GLU A 37 -16.75 34.69 19.45
C GLU A 37 -18.14 35.28 19.58
N GLY A 38 -18.25 36.60 19.35
CA GLY A 38 -19.49 37.35 19.57
C GLY A 38 -19.60 38.02 20.94
N ASP A 39 -18.70 37.73 21.90
CA ASP A 39 -18.63 38.49 23.16
C ASP A 39 -18.14 39.91 22.91
N PHE A 40 -18.66 40.89 23.65
CA PHE A 40 -18.08 42.23 23.69
C PHE A 40 -17.14 42.39 24.89
N LEU A 41 -15.97 42.96 24.64
CA LEU A 41 -14.92 43.17 25.63
C LEU A 41 -14.78 44.66 25.90
N TYR A 42 -14.87 45.05 27.16
CA TYR A 42 -14.57 46.41 27.60
C TYR A 42 -13.10 46.47 27.99
N ILE A 43 -12.32 47.24 27.24
CA ILE A 43 -10.86 47.35 27.39
C ILE A 43 -10.59 48.72 27.99
N GLN A 44 -9.84 48.72 29.10
CA GLN A 44 -9.39 49.92 29.79
C GLN A 44 -7.87 50.10 29.61
N PRO A 45 -7.36 51.33 29.63
CA PRO A 45 -5.93 51.60 29.62
C PRO A 45 -5.26 50.98 30.85
N VAL A 46 -4.02 50.50 30.69
CA VAL A 46 -3.21 49.94 31.78
C VAL A 46 -1.74 50.24 31.50
N LYS A 47 -0.98 50.63 32.52
CA LYS A 47 0.48 50.74 32.41
C LYS A 47 1.09 49.35 32.58
N GLY A 48 2.14 49.03 31.80
CA GLY A 48 2.75 47.69 31.77
C GLY A 48 3.18 47.13 33.14
N GLY A 49 3.54 48.02 34.08
CA GLY A 49 3.89 47.69 35.47
C GLY A 49 2.72 47.11 36.27
N ASP A 50 1.50 47.63 36.08
CA ASP A 50 0.31 47.32 36.90
C ASP A 50 -0.38 46.00 36.52
N ILE A 51 0.15 45.31 35.52
CA ILE A 51 -0.36 44.04 35.03
C ILE A 51 -0.05 42.93 36.06
N GLN A 52 -1.00 42.05 36.35
CA GLN A 52 -0.81 40.94 37.29
C GLN A 52 -0.94 39.59 36.60
N ASN A 53 -0.37 38.55 37.21
CA ASN A 53 -0.60 37.18 36.76
C ASN A 53 -2.10 36.86 36.82
N GLY A 54 -2.66 36.37 35.71
CA GLY A 54 -4.08 36.08 35.56
C GLY A 54 -4.88 37.16 34.84
N ASP A 55 -4.33 38.35 34.64
CA ASP A 55 -4.97 39.43 33.87
C ASP A 55 -5.15 39.04 32.41
N ILE A 56 -6.20 39.55 31.77
CA ILE A 56 -6.39 39.43 30.32
C ILE A 56 -6.03 40.77 29.71
N ILE A 57 -5.00 40.79 28.86
CA ILE A 57 -4.45 42.00 28.28
C ILE A 57 -4.70 42.06 26.78
N PHE A 58 -4.85 43.27 26.27
CA PHE A 58 -4.89 43.62 24.85
C PHE A 58 -3.52 44.19 24.47
N PHE A 59 -2.85 43.56 23.51
CA PHE A 59 -1.47 43.89 23.16
C PHE A 59 -1.22 43.66 21.67
N ARG A 60 -0.05 44.14 21.21
CA ARG A 60 0.41 43.99 19.84
C ARG A 60 1.40 42.82 19.71
N ASP A 61 1.10 41.87 18.82
CA ASP A 61 2.05 40.76 18.53
C ASP A 61 3.22 41.20 17.62
N ALA A 62 4.18 40.31 17.39
CA ALA A 62 5.35 40.58 16.53
C ALA A 62 4.97 40.94 15.07
N GLY A 63 3.78 40.52 14.61
CA GLY A 63 3.23 40.84 13.29
C GLY A 63 2.33 42.08 13.28
N GLN A 64 2.39 42.92 14.31
CA GLN A 64 1.61 44.15 14.47
C GLN A 64 0.08 43.92 14.57
N ARG A 65 -0.36 42.74 15.01
CA ARG A 65 -1.80 42.41 15.10
C ARG A 65 -2.34 42.59 16.53
N PRO A 66 -3.62 42.99 16.67
CA PRO A 66 -4.29 43.05 17.97
C PRO A 66 -4.57 41.65 18.54
N VAL A 67 -3.96 41.34 19.69
CA VAL A 67 -4.11 40.06 20.39
C VAL A 67 -4.65 40.27 21.80
N ILE A 68 -5.47 39.32 22.26
CA ILE A 68 -6.00 39.28 23.63
C ILE A 68 -5.65 37.94 24.24
N HIS A 69 -4.78 37.92 25.24
CA HIS A 69 -4.40 36.71 25.97
C HIS A 69 -4.30 36.95 27.47
N ARG A 70 -4.23 35.85 28.23
CA ARG A 70 -4.05 35.90 29.68
C ARG A 70 -2.58 35.92 30.04
N VAL A 71 -2.19 36.78 30.96
CA VAL A 71 -0.86 36.81 31.57
C VAL A 71 -0.71 35.58 32.45
N VAL A 72 0.29 34.74 32.15
CA VAL A 72 0.55 33.50 32.90
C VAL A 72 1.74 33.62 33.82
N LYS A 73 2.74 34.42 33.43
CA LYS A 73 3.95 34.63 34.21
C LYS A 73 4.51 36.02 33.88
N LYS A 74 5.12 36.66 34.87
CA LYS A 74 6.07 37.77 34.68
C LYS A 74 7.43 37.28 35.15
N ASP A 75 8.49 37.61 34.42
CA ASP A 75 9.85 37.25 34.76
C ASP A 75 10.78 38.44 34.55
N ILE A 76 11.92 38.44 35.23
CA ILE A 76 12.95 39.46 35.06
C ILE A 76 14.15 38.78 34.41
N VAL A 77 14.47 39.19 33.19
CA VAL A 77 15.59 38.64 32.41
C VAL A 77 16.46 39.81 32.01
N ASN A 78 17.75 39.79 32.39
CA ASN A 78 18.71 40.86 32.10
C ASN A 78 18.24 42.27 32.53
N ASN A 79 17.70 42.41 33.75
CA ASN A 79 17.10 43.65 34.27
C ASN A 79 15.87 44.19 33.51
N GLU A 80 15.36 43.47 32.52
CA GLU A 80 14.12 43.81 31.80
C GLU A 80 12.97 42.90 32.24
N THR A 81 11.80 43.49 32.45
CA THR A 81 10.58 42.74 32.77
C THR A 81 10.01 42.13 31.48
N ILE A 82 9.86 40.81 31.43
CA ILE A 82 9.21 40.09 30.33
C ILE A 82 7.87 39.54 30.82
N ILE A 83 6.81 39.79 30.05
CA ILE A 83 5.46 39.29 30.31
C ILE A 83 5.22 38.08 29.43
N PHE A 84 4.85 36.95 30.03
CA PHE A 84 4.41 35.76 29.30
C PHE A 84 2.88 35.73 29.25
N THR A 85 2.33 35.72 28.05
CA THR A 85 0.90 35.60 27.79
C THR A 85 0.55 34.29 27.13
N GLN A 86 -0.66 33.81 27.37
CA GLN A 86 -1.16 32.59 26.77
C GLN A 86 -2.66 32.68 26.56
N GLY A 87 -3.12 32.33 25.36
CA GLY A 87 -4.53 32.09 25.11
C GLY A 87 -5.07 30.95 25.97
N ASP A 88 -6.26 31.09 26.55
CA ASP A 88 -6.85 30.06 27.41
C ASP A 88 -7.02 28.69 26.69
N ALA A 89 -7.20 28.72 25.37
CA ALA A 89 -7.26 27.55 24.47
C ALA A 89 -5.91 27.12 23.88
N MET A 90 -4.83 27.87 24.13
CA MET A 90 -3.50 27.63 23.56
C MET A 90 -2.62 26.78 24.49
N LEU A 91 -1.68 26.03 23.90
CA LEU A 91 -0.79 25.11 24.62
C LEU A 91 0.62 25.68 24.84
N TRP A 92 0.98 26.74 24.13
CA TRP A 92 2.23 27.48 24.28
C TRP A 92 1.95 28.89 24.83
N ALA A 93 2.97 29.55 25.36
CA ALA A 93 2.94 30.93 25.80
C ALA A 93 3.80 31.78 24.86
N GLU A 94 3.45 33.05 24.74
CA GLU A 94 4.18 34.07 24.00
C GLU A 94 4.84 35.00 25.03
N SER A 95 6.04 35.51 24.73
CA SER A 95 6.70 36.52 25.54
C SER A 95 6.56 37.88 24.87
N LEU A 96 6.27 38.92 25.66
CA LEU A 96 6.17 40.30 25.19
C LEU A 96 6.78 41.28 26.18
N ASN A 97 7.24 42.40 25.66
CA ASN A 97 7.73 43.51 26.46
C ASN A 97 6.55 44.34 27.00
N PRO A 98 6.63 44.89 28.22
CA PRO A 98 5.56 45.68 28.84
C PRO A 98 5.01 46.81 27.95
N ASN A 99 5.87 47.39 27.10
CA ASN A 99 5.53 48.47 26.17
C ASN A 99 4.61 48.03 25.02
N GLN A 100 4.47 46.72 24.78
CA GLN A 100 3.58 46.17 23.76
C GLN A 100 2.14 46.02 24.28
N VAL A 101 1.92 46.21 25.58
CA VAL A 101 0.59 46.12 26.19
C VAL A 101 -0.13 47.45 26.03
N LEU A 102 -1.30 47.39 25.41
CA LEU A 102 -2.12 48.56 25.11
C LEU A 102 -3.20 48.76 26.19
N GLY A 103 -3.81 47.68 26.66
CA GLY A 103 -4.90 47.75 27.62
C GLY A 103 -5.17 46.45 28.36
N LYS A 104 -6.08 46.51 29.32
CA LYS A 104 -6.56 45.37 30.11
C LYS A 104 -8.06 45.19 29.89
N VAL A 105 -8.50 43.94 29.77
CA VAL A 105 -9.94 43.65 29.72
C VAL A 105 -10.52 43.83 31.12
N LYS A 106 -11.54 44.68 31.23
CA LYS A 106 -12.26 44.95 32.47
C LYS A 106 -13.47 44.04 32.61
N LEU A 107 -14.25 43.92 31.53
CA LEU A 107 -15.57 43.28 31.54
C LEU A 107 -15.86 42.57 30.22
N ILE A 108 -16.57 41.44 30.31
CA ILE A 108 -17.10 40.71 29.15
C ILE A 108 -18.62 40.83 29.15
N GLU A 109 -19.21 41.22 28.03
CA GLU A 109 -20.66 41.17 27.83
C GLU A 109 -21.02 40.03 26.87
N ARG A 110 -21.86 39.12 27.33
CA ARG A 110 -22.32 37.94 26.58
C ARG A 110 -23.83 37.87 26.62
N ALA A 111 -24.47 37.93 25.45
CA ALA A 111 -25.93 37.89 25.33
C ALA A 111 -26.64 38.87 26.28
N GLY A 112 -26.15 40.11 26.35
CA GLY A 112 -26.68 41.18 27.21
C GLY A 112 -26.28 41.09 28.69
N ARG A 113 -25.62 40.02 29.16
CA ARG A 113 -25.13 39.89 30.54
C ARG A 113 -23.69 40.38 30.68
N LYS A 114 -23.47 41.29 31.63
CA LYS A 114 -22.14 41.80 32.00
C LYS A 114 -21.46 40.86 33.00
N ILE A 115 -20.25 40.41 32.69
CA ILE A 115 -19.45 39.45 33.45
C ILE A 115 -18.16 40.13 33.87
N ASP A 116 -17.99 40.38 35.17
CA ASP A 116 -16.73 40.86 35.73
C ASP A 116 -15.73 39.70 35.81
N ILE A 117 -14.68 39.80 34.99
CA ILE A 117 -13.64 38.77 34.89
C ILE A 117 -12.66 38.78 36.07
N ASN A 118 -12.64 39.87 36.84
CA ASN A 118 -11.72 40.09 37.95
C ASN A 118 -12.29 39.63 39.29
N SER A 119 -13.58 39.26 39.37
CA SER A 119 -14.19 38.71 40.58
C SER A 119 -13.56 37.38 40.99
N ARG A 120 -13.40 37.14 42.31
CA ARG A 120 -12.77 35.91 42.86
C ARG A 120 -13.45 34.63 42.37
N MET A 121 -14.79 34.64 42.31
CA MET A 121 -15.60 33.51 41.86
C MET A 121 -15.41 33.23 40.35
N GLN A 122 -15.29 34.28 39.53
CA GLN A 122 -15.04 34.13 38.10
C GLN A 122 -13.59 33.73 37.81
N ARG A 123 -12.59 34.17 38.60
CA ARG A 123 -11.20 33.69 38.47
C ARG A 123 -11.09 32.19 38.75
N ALA A 124 -11.74 31.69 39.81
CA ALA A 124 -11.81 30.26 40.11
C ALA A 124 -12.56 29.47 39.02
N GLY A 125 -13.71 29.97 38.57
CA GLY A 125 -14.48 29.37 37.48
C GLY A 125 -13.71 29.35 36.15
N ASN A 126 -12.97 30.41 35.82
CA ASN A 126 -12.14 30.51 34.62
C ASN A 126 -10.95 29.54 34.67
N PHE A 127 -10.36 29.32 35.85
CA PHE A 127 -9.31 28.32 36.06
C PHE A 127 -9.85 26.90 35.87
N ILE A 128 -11.00 26.58 36.48
CA ILE A 128 -11.67 25.28 36.33
C ILE A 128 -12.08 25.05 34.87
N ASN A 129 -12.66 26.06 34.21
CA ASN A 129 -13.05 25.98 32.79
C ASN A 129 -11.85 25.84 31.86
N ARG A 130 -10.73 26.53 32.14
CA ARG A 130 -9.45 26.37 31.43
C ARG A 130 -8.87 24.97 31.64
N TRP A 131 -8.90 24.46 32.88
CA TRP A 131 -8.44 23.11 33.20
C TRP A 131 -9.32 22.05 32.52
N ARG A 132 -10.66 22.15 32.60
CA ARG A 132 -11.62 21.26 31.94
C ARG A 132 -11.51 21.33 30.42
N TYR A 133 -11.33 22.52 29.84
CA TYR A 133 -11.17 22.70 28.39
C TYR A 133 -9.81 22.21 27.90
N ARG A 134 -8.75 22.35 28.71
CA ARG A 134 -7.43 21.76 28.44
C ARG A 134 -7.43 20.25 28.63
N LEU A 135 -8.18 19.73 29.60
CA LEU A 135 -8.43 18.30 29.74
C LEU A 135 -9.22 17.82 28.52
N PHE A 136 -10.22 18.56 28.04
CA PHE A 136 -10.95 18.30 26.79
C PHE A 136 -10.04 18.38 25.55
N LEU A 137 -9.08 19.32 25.48
CA LEU A 137 -8.10 19.42 24.39
C LEU A 137 -7.02 18.33 24.47
N LYS A 138 -6.57 17.96 25.68
CA LYS A 138 -5.67 16.82 25.94
C LYS A 138 -6.38 15.50 25.67
N THR A 139 -7.65 15.34 26.03
CA THR A 139 -8.49 14.19 25.67
C THR A 139 -8.95 14.27 24.22
N ARG A 140 -8.93 15.43 23.54
CA ARG A 140 -8.97 15.57 22.06
C ARG A 140 -7.68 15.14 21.39
N ASN A 141 -6.54 15.28 22.07
CA ASN A 141 -5.25 14.74 21.62
C ASN A 141 -5.08 13.25 21.97
N ILE A 142 -5.75 12.73 23.01
CA ILE A 142 -5.86 11.30 23.31
C ILE A 142 -6.88 10.65 22.38
N SER A 143 -8.07 11.24 22.20
CA SER A 143 -9.03 10.82 21.16
C SER A 143 -8.53 11.12 19.75
N GLY A 144 -7.56 12.02 19.56
CA GLY A 144 -6.81 12.22 18.32
C GLY A 144 -5.70 11.19 18.14
N ARG A 145 -5.11 10.65 19.22
CA ARG A 145 -4.21 9.49 19.18
C ARG A 145 -4.99 8.19 18.94
N ILE A 146 -6.15 8.04 19.57
CA ILE A 146 -7.11 6.94 19.39
C ILE A 146 -7.78 7.04 18.01
N LEU A 147 -8.24 8.23 17.56
CA LEU A 147 -8.69 8.44 16.19
C LEU A 147 -7.54 8.32 15.19
N SER A 148 -6.29 8.70 15.49
CA SER A 148 -5.19 8.46 14.55
C SER A 148 -4.85 6.96 14.42
N ARG A 149 -5.16 6.17 15.46
CA ARG A 149 -5.11 4.70 15.45
C ARG A 149 -6.32 4.11 14.71
N ILE A 150 -7.51 4.68 14.86
CA ILE A 150 -8.77 4.27 14.17
C ILE A 150 -8.82 4.76 12.71
N GLN A 151 -8.20 5.91 12.37
CA GLN A 151 -7.99 6.45 11.02
C GLN A 151 -6.94 5.66 10.23
N GLY A 152 -6.13 4.84 10.92
CA GLY A 152 -5.34 3.78 10.29
C GLY A 152 -6.15 2.51 10.01
N GLY A 153 -7.34 2.37 10.62
CA GLY A 153 -8.26 1.26 10.43
C GLY A 153 -9.19 1.45 9.23
N GLY A 154 -9.43 0.36 8.48
CA GLY A 154 -10.18 0.39 7.22
C GLY A 154 -11.62 0.90 7.34
N ILE A 155 -12.25 0.80 8.52
CA ILE A 155 -13.68 1.10 8.72
C ILE A 155 -13.95 2.61 8.75
N TYR A 156 -13.11 3.40 9.43
CA TYR A 156 -13.27 4.86 9.50
C TYR A 156 -12.96 5.53 8.14
N GLY A 157 -11.90 5.08 7.48
CA GLY A 157 -11.58 5.50 6.11
C GLY A 157 -12.70 5.12 5.14
N TRP A 158 -13.30 3.93 5.27
CA TRP A 158 -14.42 3.49 4.43
C TRP A 158 -15.70 4.31 4.66
N ALA A 159 -16.09 4.54 5.91
CA ALA A 159 -17.30 5.31 6.24
C ALA A 159 -17.22 6.77 5.75
N ILE A 160 -16.07 7.44 5.95
CA ILE A 160 -15.88 8.81 5.45
C ILE A 160 -15.72 8.85 3.93
N LYS A 161 -15.03 7.88 3.31
CA LYS A 161 -14.93 7.79 1.84
C LYS A 161 -16.28 7.59 1.17
N LYS A 162 -17.17 6.76 1.74
CA LYS A 162 -18.47 6.44 1.13
C LYS A 162 -19.52 7.53 1.37
N ILE A 163 -19.47 8.24 2.50
CA ILE A 163 -20.48 9.23 2.90
C ILE A 163 -20.08 10.67 2.53
N VAL A 164 -18.77 10.98 2.48
CA VAL A 164 -18.27 12.35 2.44
C VAL A 164 -17.44 12.67 1.19
N MET A 165 -16.68 11.73 0.61
CA MET A 165 -15.94 12.01 -0.64
C MET A 165 -16.81 12.39 -1.85
N PRO A 166 -18.05 11.89 -2.02
CA PRO A 166 -18.95 12.37 -3.07
C PRO A 166 -19.33 13.85 -2.93
N ARG A 167 -19.07 14.46 -1.77
CA ARG A 167 -19.38 15.87 -1.44
C ARG A 167 -18.11 16.74 -1.33
N LEU A 168 -16.94 16.18 -1.66
CA LEU A 168 -15.67 16.89 -1.65
C LEU A 168 -15.45 17.51 -3.03
N CYS A 169 -15.38 18.83 -3.09
CA CYS A 169 -15.05 19.55 -4.32
C CYS A 169 -13.71 20.27 -4.18
N TYR A 170 -13.00 20.37 -5.31
CA TYR A 170 -11.77 21.14 -5.43
C TYR A 170 -12.06 22.34 -6.33
N SER A 171 -11.67 23.52 -5.90
CA SER A 171 -11.86 24.75 -6.69
C SER A 171 -10.61 25.59 -6.65
N TRP A 172 -10.16 26.02 -7.83
CA TRP A 172 -9.14 27.06 -7.95
C TRP A 172 -9.78 28.43 -7.76
N ARG A 173 -9.08 29.32 -7.06
CA ARG A 173 -9.40 30.74 -7.00
C ARG A 173 -8.12 31.56 -7.05
N LYS A 174 -8.22 32.82 -7.48
CA LYS A 174 -7.15 33.81 -7.26
C LYS A 174 -7.44 34.61 -5.99
N ASN A 175 -6.41 34.95 -5.23
CA ASN A 175 -6.57 35.93 -4.14
C ASN A 175 -6.44 37.37 -4.67
N GLN A 176 -6.57 38.35 -3.77
CA GLN A 176 -6.45 39.78 -4.10
C GLN A 176 -5.07 40.17 -4.67
N GLU A 177 -4.05 39.35 -4.42
CA GLU A 177 -2.68 39.52 -4.94
C GLU A 177 -2.45 38.74 -6.27
N GLY A 178 -3.50 38.15 -6.86
CA GLY A 178 -3.42 37.43 -8.13
C GLY A 178 -2.87 35.99 -8.05
N GLN A 179 -2.55 35.50 -6.85
CA GLN A 179 -1.95 34.19 -6.60
C GLN A 179 -2.98 33.06 -6.69
N ASN A 180 -2.57 31.90 -7.24
CA ASN A 180 -3.45 30.75 -7.42
C ASN A 180 -3.57 29.93 -6.12
N ILE A 181 -4.79 29.76 -5.62
CA ILE A 181 -5.11 28.98 -4.43
C ILE A 181 -6.06 27.84 -4.83
N LEU A 182 -5.64 26.61 -4.53
CA LEU A 182 -6.48 25.43 -4.60
C LEU A 182 -7.12 25.18 -3.24
N GLU A 183 -8.45 25.12 -3.21
CA GLU A 183 -9.22 24.83 -2.00
C GLU A 183 -9.95 23.49 -2.14
N ALA A 184 -9.97 22.71 -1.07
CA ALA A 184 -10.85 21.55 -0.94
C ALA A 184 -12.00 21.90 0.00
N LYS A 185 -13.24 21.70 -0.45
CA LYS A 185 -14.46 22.09 0.29
C LYS A 185 -15.42 20.92 0.48
N VAL A 186 -16.15 20.94 1.60
CA VAL A 186 -17.31 20.06 1.83
C VAL A 186 -18.46 20.91 2.34
N LYS A 187 -19.59 20.93 1.60
CA LYS A 187 -20.77 21.76 1.92
C LYS A 187 -20.37 23.19 2.32
N ASP A 188 -19.62 23.85 1.43
CA ASP A 188 -19.12 25.24 1.54
C ASP A 188 -18.04 25.53 2.59
N LYS A 189 -17.62 24.54 3.38
CA LYS A 189 -16.51 24.71 4.33
C LYS A 189 -15.18 24.30 3.71
N ILE A 190 -14.20 25.20 3.72
CA ILE A 190 -12.82 24.90 3.31
C ILE A 190 -12.18 24.00 4.36
N ILE A 191 -11.71 22.83 3.90
CA ILE A 191 -11.07 21.81 4.75
C ILE A 191 -9.58 21.63 4.41
N ALA A 192 -9.14 22.11 3.25
CA ALA A 192 -7.74 22.19 2.89
C ALA A 192 -7.48 23.34 1.91
N CYS A 193 -6.27 23.89 1.95
CA CYS A 193 -5.78 24.88 1.00
C CYS A 193 -4.35 24.53 0.56
N LEU A 194 -4.01 24.90 -0.67
CA LEU A 194 -2.67 24.90 -1.23
C LEU A 194 -2.53 26.17 -2.06
N LYS A 195 -1.45 26.91 -1.87
CA LYS A 195 -1.10 28.07 -2.69
C LYS A 195 -0.02 27.65 -3.69
N ILE A 196 -0.09 28.16 -4.92
CA ILE A 196 0.97 28.00 -5.93
C ILE A 196 1.27 29.36 -6.57
N GLU A 197 2.55 29.64 -6.74
CA GLU A 197 3.05 30.93 -7.23
C GLU A 197 4.29 30.74 -8.12
N GLN A 198 4.46 31.59 -9.12
CA GLN A 198 5.67 31.64 -9.94
C GLN A 198 6.71 32.51 -9.24
N PHE A 199 7.92 32.01 -9.08
CA PHE A 199 9.01 32.83 -8.57
C PHE A 199 9.62 33.65 -9.72
N PRO A 200 9.82 34.97 -9.54
CA PRO A 200 10.29 35.86 -10.62
C PRO A 200 11.81 35.87 -10.84
N GLU A 201 12.62 35.32 -9.93
CA GLU A 201 14.09 35.31 -10.05
C GLU A 201 14.61 34.11 -10.89
N GLU A 202 15.55 34.36 -11.81
CA GLU A 202 16.13 33.34 -12.73
C GLU A 202 16.78 32.16 -11.99
N SER A 203 17.39 32.37 -10.82
CA SER A 203 18.01 31.31 -10.01
C SER A 203 16.97 30.41 -9.31
N LEU A 204 15.71 30.86 -9.19
CA LEU A 204 14.61 30.17 -8.50
C LEU A 204 13.47 29.78 -9.44
N GLU A 205 13.71 29.84 -10.75
CA GLU A 205 12.74 29.67 -11.81
C GLU A 205 11.91 28.37 -11.64
N GLY A 206 10.59 28.52 -11.59
CA GLY A 206 9.62 27.44 -11.47
C GLY A 206 8.39 27.80 -10.64
N PHE A 207 7.46 26.85 -10.53
CA PHE A 207 6.30 27.01 -9.65
C PHE A 207 6.58 26.50 -8.24
N TRP A 208 6.17 27.28 -7.25
CA TRP A 208 6.40 26.98 -5.85
C TRP A 208 5.09 26.70 -5.13
N ILE A 209 5.05 25.58 -4.40
CA ILE A 209 3.93 25.21 -3.54
C ILE A 209 4.14 25.87 -2.16
N PHE A 210 3.13 26.63 -1.73
CA PHE A 210 3.10 27.28 -0.42
C PHE A 210 1.86 26.89 0.36
N GLY A 211 1.96 27.01 1.69
CA GLY A 211 0.79 27.00 2.57
C GLY A 211 -0.09 25.76 2.49
N LEU A 212 0.42 24.59 2.06
CA LEU A 212 -0.35 23.36 2.02
C LEU A 212 -0.79 22.98 3.43
N GLN A 213 -2.09 23.13 3.69
CA GLN A 213 -2.70 22.81 4.97
C GLN A 213 -3.94 21.96 4.75
N VAL A 214 -4.02 20.86 5.49
CA VAL A 214 -5.23 20.04 5.60
C VAL A 214 -5.68 20.07 7.04
N ASN A 215 -6.95 20.39 7.24
CA ASN A 215 -7.60 20.33 8.54
C ASN A 215 -7.39 18.93 9.15
N TRP A 216 -6.97 18.87 10.41
CA TRP A 216 -6.55 17.63 11.06
C TRP A 216 -7.61 16.51 11.01
N ALA A 217 -8.90 16.85 11.03
CA ALA A 217 -10.01 15.91 10.94
C ALA A 217 -10.12 15.22 9.56
N TRP A 218 -9.44 15.76 8.54
CA TRP A 218 -9.49 15.35 7.14
C TRP A 218 -8.15 14.82 6.62
N ARG A 219 -7.14 14.75 7.49
CA ARG A 219 -5.83 14.18 7.15
C ARG A 219 -5.94 12.67 6.91
N ARG A 220 -4.98 12.11 6.16
CA ARG A 220 -4.91 10.68 5.76
C ARG A 220 -6.02 10.20 4.80
N LEU A 221 -6.87 11.09 4.30
CA LEU A 221 -7.86 10.79 3.25
C LEU A 221 -7.35 10.95 1.82
N GLY A 222 -6.08 11.33 1.64
CA GLY A 222 -5.46 11.56 0.33
C GLY A 222 -5.59 12.98 -0.20
N ILE A 223 -6.28 13.88 0.50
CA ILE A 223 -6.55 15.27 0.07
C ILE A 223 -5.26 16.02 -0.31
N ALA A 224 -4.24 15.97 0.56
CA ALA A 224 -2.96 16.63 0.29
C ALA A 224 -2.27 16.06 -0.97
N SER A 225 -2.31 14.74 -1.18
CA SER A 225 -1.73 14.11 -2.37
C SER A 225 -2.45 14.54 -3.65
N THR A 226 -3.79 14.65 -3.61
CA THR A 226 -4.58 15.16 -4.74
C THR A 226 -4.25 16.61 -5.05
N MET A 227 -4.10 17.45 -4.01
CA MET A 227 -3.78 18.87 -4.20
C MET A 227 -2.37 19.08 -4.75
N VAL A 228 -1.38 18.32 -4.28
CA VAL A 228 -0.01 18.36 -4.83
C VAL A 228 0.00 17.89 -6.29
N LYS A 229 -0.80 16.87 -6.65
CA LYS A 229 -0.94 16.45 -8.04
C LYS A 229 -1.54 17.56 -8.91
N ALA A 230 -2.63 18.19 -8.46
CA ALA A 230 -3.27 19.29 -9.19
C ALA A 230 -2.32 20.50 -9.35
N ALA A 231 -1.49 20.78 -8.35
CA ALA A 231 -0.45 21.82 -8.44
C ALA A 231 0.59 21.51 -9.52
N ARG A 232 1.01 20.24 -9.66
CA ARG A 232 1.91 19.80 -10.74
C ARG A 232 1.25 19.89 -12.12
N ASP A 233 -0.01 19.47 -12.21
CA ASP A 233 -0.77 19.55 -13.46
C ASP A 233 -0.91 21.02 -13.91
N MET A 234 -1.14 21.96 -12.97
CA MET A 234 -1.15 23.40 -13.25
C MET A 234 0.21 23.92 -13.73
N ALA A 235 1.31 23.52 -13.08
CA ALA A 235 2.66 23.89 -13.51
C ALA A 235 2.96 23.44 -14.94
N ARG A 236 2.52 22.23 -15.28
CA ARG A 236 2.64 21.68 -16.63
C ARG A 236 1.85 22.51 -17.65
N THR A 237 0.59 22.83 -17.37
CA THR A 237 -0.24 23.62 -18.30
C THR A 237 0.27 25.05 -18.48
N SER A 238 0.99 25.58 -17.49
CA SER A 238 1.64 26.89 -17.56
C SER A 238 3.04 26.87 -18.18
N GLY A 239 3.46 25.74 -18.78
CA GLY A 239 4.73 25.62 -19.52
C GLY A 239 5.98 25.51 -18.66
N GLN A 240 5.84 25.39 -17.34
CA GLN A 240 6.98 25.36 -16.41
C GLN A 240 7.73 24.02 -16.49
N SER A 241 9.04 24.07 -16.21
CA SER A 241 9.91 22.89 -16.23
C SER A 241 10.02 22.21 -14.86
N LYS A 242 9.80 22.95 -13.76
CA LYS A 242 9.98 22.47 -12.38
C LYS A 242 8.88 22.97 -11.43
N VAL A 243 8.58 22.14 -10.42
CA VAL A 243 7.77 22.50 -9.25
C VAL A 243 8.60 22.29 -7.99
N ARG A 244 8.62 23.28 -7.10
CA ARG A 244 9.41 23.26 -5.85
C ARG A 244 8.55 23.49 -4.61
N VAL A 245 9.06 23.08 -3.45
CA VAL A 245 8.41 23.28 -2.15
C VAL A 245 9.43 23.32 -1.01
N PHE A 246 9.20 24.21 -0.05
CA PHE A 246 9.95 24.21 1.21
C PHE A 246 9.34 23.23 2.21
N VAL A 247 10.22 22.44 2.83
CA VAL A 247 9.86 21.51 3.90
C VAL A 247 10.84 21.70 5.05
N PHE A 248 10.39 21.67 6.30
CA PHE A 248 11.31 21.60 7.42
C PHE A 248 11.89 20.20 7.55
N ALA A 249 13.20 20.07 7.78
CA ALA A 249 13.91 18.79 7.81
C ALA A 249 13.36 17.80 8.88
N ASP A 250 12.76 18.31 9.95
CA ASP A 250 12.12 17.53 11.01
C ASP A 250 10.65 17.13 10.69
N ASN A 251 10.07 17.60 9.58
CA ASN A 251 8.70 17.31 9.19
C ASN A 251 8.58 16.05 8.32
N GLN A 252 8.83 14.90 8.96
CA GLN A 252 8.80 13.56 8.35
C GLN A 252 7.49 13.22 7.60
N ARG A 253 6.37 13.85 7.96
CA ARG A 253 5.08 13.62 7.29
C ARG A 253 4.99 14.35 5.95
N ALA A 254 5.53 15.57 5.88
CA ALA A 254 5.59 16.34 4.65
C ALA A 254 6.61 15.72 3.68
N ILE A 255 7.79 15.32 4.19
CA ILE A 255 8.82 14.62 3.41
C ILE A 255 8.22 13.40 2.70
N LYS A 256 7.60 12.48 3.45
CA LYS A 256 6.94 11.29 2.88
C LYS A 256 5.81 11.60 1.89
N LEU A 257 5.12 12.73 2.06
CA LEU A 257 4.07 13.15 1.13
C LEU A 257 4.69 13.58 -0.22
N TYR A 258 5.74 14.39 -0.18
CA TYR A 258 6.40 14.93 -1.37
C TYR A 258 7.22 13.87 -2.10
N GLU A 259 7.95 13.01 -1.38
CA GLU A 259 8.63 11.84 -1.96
C GLU A 259 7.64 10.94 -2.71
N LYS A 260 6.50 10.64 -2.09
CA LYS A 260 5.43 9.87 -2.74
C LYS A 260 4.82 10.59 -3.95
N ALA A 261 4.85 11.92 -3.98
CA ALA A 261 4.39 12.73 -5.09
C ALA A 261 5.45 12.90 -6.21
N GLY A 262 6.62 12.24 -6.06
CA GLY A 262 7.70 12.26 -7.02
C GLY A 262 8.62 13.48 -6.90
N PHE A 263 8.67 14.11 -5.72
CA PHE A 263 9.66 15.13 -5.42
C PHE A 263 10.89 14.50 -4.78
N HIS A 264 12.07 14.97 -5.15
CA HIS A 264 13.34 14.65 -4.50
C HIS A 264 13.90 15.90 -3.81
N ARG A 265 14.80 15.70 -2.84
CA ARG A 265 15.50 16.82 -2.21
C ARG A 265 16.39 17.49 -3.25
N ALA A 266 16.22 18.79 -3.46
CA ALA A 266 17.06 19.58 -4.33
C ALA A 266 18.35 19.93 -3.59
N ASN A 267 19.49 19.91 -4.28
CA ASN A 267 20.77 20.33 -3.72
C ASN A 267 20.93 21.85 -3.91
N CYS A 268 20.27 22.64 -3.06
CA CYS A 268 20.26 24.10 -3.13
C CYS A 268 20.75 24.69 -1.80
N SER A 269 22.06 24.58 -1.52
CA SER A 269 22.68 25.05 -0.26
C SER A 269 22.39 26.52 0.06
N GLU A 270 22.18 27.36 -0.96
CA GLU A 270 21.87 28.79 -0.83
C GLU A 270 20.46 29.06 -0.26
N LEU A 271 19.55 28.09 -0.29
CA LEU A 271 18.16 28.23 0.18
C LEU A 271 17.85 27.39 1.42
N GLU A 272 18.80 26.56 1.86
CA GLU A 272 18.68 25.71 3.03
C GLU A 272 19.04 26.48 4.31
N GLU A 273 18.20 27.45 4.66
CA GLU A 273 18.41 28.31 5.82
C GLU A 273 17.88 27.70 7.14
N TRP A 274 18.56 28.03 8.23
CA TRP A 274 18.08 27.80 9.58
C TRP A 274 17.18 28.95 10.02
N VAL A 275 15.89 28.67 10.17
CA VAL A 275 14.89 29.68 10.52
C VAL A 275 14.36 29.40 11.92
N ARG A 276 14.24 30.43 12.76
CA ARG A 276 13.51 30.32 14.03
C ARG A 276 12.02 30.13 13.71
N GLY A 277 11.46 28.99 14.09
CA GLY A 277 10.02 28.77 14.00
C GLY A 277 9.25 29.56 15.06
N ASP A 278 7.92 29.61 14.91
CA ASP A 278 6.99 30.28 15.84
C ASP A 278 7.10 29.83 17.31
N GLU A 279 7.76 28.69 17.56
CA GLU A 279 8.03 28.10 18.88
C GLU A 279 9.42 28.47 19.45
N GLY A 280 10.17 29.38 18.80
CA GLY A 280 11.51 29.81 19.21
C GLY A 280 12.64 28.82 18.88
N ARG A 281 12.32 27.62 18.39
CA ARG A 281 13.29 26.58 18.00
C ARG A 281 13.81 26.83 16.57
N LEU A 282 15.13 26.76 16.42
CA LEU A 282 15.81 26.75 15.11
C LEU A 282 15.45 25.47 14.34
N ARG A 283 14.94 25.63 13.12
CA ARG A 283 14.59 24.53 12.22
C ARG A 283 15.18 24.79 10.83
N GLN A 284 15.79 23.78 10.25
CA GLN A 284 16.34 23.86 8.91
C GLN A 284 15.23 23.72 7.87
N LYS A 285 15.13 24.67 6.94
CA LYS A 285 14.34 24.53 5.71
C LYS A 285 15.17 23.77 4.68
N ILE A 286 14.53 22.83 4.00
CA ILE A 286 15.10 22.07 2.89
C ILE A 286 14.15 22.17 1.69
N VAL A 287 14.72 22.14 0.49
CA VAL A 287 13.96 22.29 -0.76
C VAL A 287 13.71 20.91 -1.36
N PHE A 288 12.48 20.67 -1.78
CA PHE A 288 12.10 19.53 -2.60
C PHE A 288 11.68 20.02 -3.98
N GLU A 289 12.10 19.32 -5.03
CA GLU A 289 11.76 19.64 -6.41
C GLU A 289 11.24 18.42 -7.19
N ALA A 290 10.42 18.68 -8.20
CA ALA A 290 9.95 17.69 -9.16
C ALA A 290 9.85 18.32 -10.56
N GLY A 291 10.10 17.54 -11.62
CA GLY A 291 9.84 17.99 -12.99
C GLY A 291 8.35 18.29 -13.23
N ALA A 292 8.08 19.44 -13.87
CA ALA A 292 6.77 19.83 -14.39
C ALA A 292 6.56 19.38 -15.85
N ARG A 293 7.63 19.19 -16.62
CA ARG A 293 7.60 18.37 -17.84
C ARG A 293 7.63 16.90 -17.47
N ASN A 294 6.72 16.15 -18.09
CA ASN A 294 6.65 14.70 -17.93
C ASN A 294 7.93 14.05 -18.50
N GLU A 295 8.87 13.67 -17.64
CA GLU A 295 9.68 12.46 -17.88
C GLU A 295 8.79 11.20 -18.05
N SER A 296 7.49 11.33 -17.78
CA SER A 296 6.44 10.34 -17.97
C SER A 296 5.74 10.36 -19.33
N ASN A 297 6.15 11.17 -20.32
CA ASN A 297 5.52 11.18 -21.65
C ASN A 297 6.40 10.63 -22.80
N LEU A 298 7.59 10.12 -22.48
CA LEU A 298 8.38 9.24 -23.37
C LEU A 298 8.61 7.83 -22.78
N SER A 299 8.14 7.52 -21.55
CA SER A 299 8.69 6.40 -20.77
C SER A 299 7.67 5.39 -20.20
N GLY A 300 6.53 5.17 -20.87
CA GLY A 300 5.64 4.05 -20.54
C GLY A 300 6.06 2.72 -21.19
N GLN A 301 6.58 2.78 -22.43
CA GLN A 301 6.77 1.59 -23.25
C GLN A 301 8.12 0.88 -23.03
N ASN A 302 9.18 1.61 -22.69
CA ASN A 302 10.55 1.07 -22.53
C ASN A 302 10.97 0.83 -21.06
N ARG A 303 10.04 0.72 -20.11
CA ARG A 303 10.40 0.35 -18.73
C ARG A 303 10.70 -1.15 -18.65
N PRO A 304 11.80 -1.58 -18.02
CA PRO A 304 12.11 -2.99 -17.84
C PRO A 304 10.95 -3.84 -17.30
N GLU A 305 10.23 -3.35 -16.28
CA GLU A 305 9.09 -4.06 -15.70
C GLU A 305 7.90 -4.19 -16.68
N GLU A 306 7.61 -3.15 -17.46
CA GLU A 306 6.46 -3.16 -18.38
C GLU A 306 6.74 -4.00 -19.63
N ILE A 307 7.98 -3.99 -20.13
CA ILE A 307 8.40 -4.94 -21.18
C ILE A 307 8.31 -6.37 -20.66
N LEU A 308 8.81 -6.63 -19.45
CA LEU A 308 8.82 -7.97 -18.90
C LEU A 308 7.42 -8.56 -18.73
N LYS A 309 6.44 -7.76 -18.30
CA LYS A 309 5.04 -8.19 -18.20
C LYS A 309 4.47 -8.71 -19.52
N ARG A 310 4.89 -8.12 -20.65
CA ARG A 310 4.41 -8.55 -21.98
C ARG A 310 4.93 -9.93 -22.38
N PHE A 311 6.03 -10.40 -21.80
CA PHE A 311 6.50 -11.78 -22.02
C PHE A 311 5.51 -12.85 -21.57
N VAL A 312 4.54 -12.49 -20.71
CA VAL A 312 3.42 -13.38 -20.37
C VAL A 312 2.62 -13.72 -21.62
N ARG A 313 2.44 -12.79 -22.56
CA ARG A 313 1.67 -13.08 -23.77
C ARG A 313 2.41 -14.10 -24.65
N PRO A 314 1.71 -15.09 -25.23
CA PRO A 314 2.33 -16.06 -26.15
C PRO A 314 2.87 -15.41 -27.44
N ASP A 315 2.16 -14.38 -27.92
CA ASP A 315 2.39 -13.68 -29.19
C ASP A 315 3.42 -12.55 -29.11
N PHE A 316 3.88 -12.18 -27.92
CA PHE A 316 4.75 -11.04 -27.73
C PHE A 316 6.13 -11.23 -28.39
N ARG A 317 6.61 -10.19 -29.10
CA ARG A 317 7.97 -10.08 -29.64
C ARG A 317 8.66 -8.83 -29.09
N ILE A 318 9.86 -8.98 -28.51
CA ILE A 318 10.58 -7.86 -27.91
C ILE A 318 10.92 -6.73 -28.90
N SER A 319 11.28 -7.04 -30.15
CA SER A 319 11.62 -6.05 -31.19
C SER A 319 10.47 -5.12 -31.58
N GLU A 320 9.22 -5.56 -31.44
CA GLU A 320 8.04 -4.77 -31.76
C GLU A 320 7.77 -3.66 -30.73
N TYR A 321 8.33 -3.80 -29.52
CA TYR A 321 8.02 -2.91 -28.39
C TYR A 321 9.23 -2.19 -27.82
N LEU A 322 10.44 -2.69 -28.04
CA LEU A 322 11.68 -2.02 -27.64
C LEU A 322 12.25 -1.21 -28.82
N PHE A 323 11.88 0.06 -28.88
CA PHE A 323 12.25 0.96 -29.98
C PHE A 323 13.68 1.50 -29.88
N GLU A 324 14.19 1.71 -28.66
CA GLU A 324 15.53 2.24 -28.40
C GLU A 324 16.33 1.30 -27.47
N PRO A 325 16.86 0.18 -27.97
CA PRO A 325 17.56 -0.78 -27.12
C PRO A 325 18.88 -0.24 -26.55
N ALA A 326 19.48 0.77 -27.19
CA ALA A 326 20.72 1.41 -26.74
C ALA A 326 20.56 2.20 -25.43
N ASN A 327 19.38 2.79 -25.20
CA ASN A 327 19.06 3.58 -24.01
C ASN A 327 18.28 2.77 -22.95
N PHE A 328 18.21 1.45 -23.12
CA PHE A 328 17.44 0.57 -22.25
C PHE A 328 18.27 0.05 -21.08
N ASP A 329 17.71 0.09 -19.87
CA ASP A 329 18.37 -0.41 -18.66
C ASP A 329 18.35 -1.96 -18.62
N TRP A 330 19.32 -2.55 -19.33
CA TRP A 330 19.50 -3.98 -19.45
C TRP A 330 19.84 -4.69 -18.14
N ASP A 331 20.53 -4.02 -17.20
CA ASP A 331 20.87 -4.60 -15.90
C ASP A 331 19.62 -4.73 -15.01
N VAL A 332 18.79 -3.68 -14.93
CA VAL A 332 17.50 -3.76 -14.23
C VAL A 332 16.58 -4.75 -14.92
N PHE A 333 16.58 -4.82 -16.25
CA PHE A 333 15.76 -5.79 -16.98
C PHE A 333 16.19 -7.23 -16.71
N PHE A 334 17.48 -7.55 -16.77
CA PHE A 334 17.97 -8.88 -16.42
C PHE A 334 17.60 -9.27 -15.00
N LYS A 335 17.83 -8.38 -14.02
CA LYS A 335 17.47 -8.63 -12.62
C LYS A 335 15.97 -8.90 -12.46
N THR A 336 15.14 -8.06 -13.07
CA THR A 336 13.68 -8.19 -13.02
C THR A 336 13.22 -9.50 -13.68
N ALA A 337 13.82 -9.88 -14.81
CA ALA A 337 13.54 -11.14 -15.50
C ALA A 337 13.94 -12.36 -14.66
N LEU A 338 15.07 -12.29 -13.96
CA LEU A 338 15.55 -13.32 -13.05
C LEU A 338 14.59 -13.49 -11.85
N ASP A 339 14.22 -12.39 -11.19
CA ASP A 339 13.28 -12.38 -10.06
C ASP A 339 11.89 -12.95 -10.45
N ASN A 340 11.50 -12.78 -11.71
CA ASN A 340 10.25 -13.30 -12.26
C ASN A 340 10.37 -14.66 -12.96
N LYS A 341 11.55 -15.30 -12.90
CA LYS A 341 11.86 -16.59 -13.53
C LYS A 341 11.62 -16.63 -15.05
N LEU A 342 11.71 -15.48 -15.72
CA LEU A 342 11.53 -15.33 -17.17
C LEU A 342 12.86 -15.13 -17.92
N ALA A 343 14.00 -15.03 -17.22
CA ALA A 343 15.30 -14.81 -17.86
C ALA A 343 15.64 -15.82 -18.98
N PRO A 344 15.41 -17.14 -18.83
CA PRO A 344 15.66 -18.08 -19.93
C PRO A 344 14.76 -17.86 -21.14
N PHE A 345 13.50 -17.45 -20.90
CA PHE A 345 12.55 -17.14 -21.97
C PHE A 345 12.96 -15.88 -22.73
N VAL A 346 13.44 -14.86 -22.01
CA VAL A 346 14.00 -13.64 -22.60
C VAL A 346 15.22 -13.97 -23.46
N TYR A 347 16.15 -14.80 -22.96
CA TYR A 347 17.31 -15.25 -23.74
C TYR A 347 16.89 -15.86 -25.07
N ARG A 348 15.96 -16.82 -25.04
CA ARG A 348 15.51 -17.54 -26.22
C ARG A 348 14.92 -16.60 -27.27
N GLN A 349 14.18 -15.59 -26.84
CA GLN A 349 13.63 -14.61 -27.77
C GLN A 349 14.70 -13.69 -28.36
N ILE A 350 15.67 -13.23 -27.57
CA ILE A 350 16.79 -12.40 -28.05
C ILE A 350 17.64 -13.19 -29.05
N GLU A 351 17.87 -14.47 -28.81
CA GLU A 351 18.64 -15.34 -29.70
C GLU A 351 18.07 -15.41 -31.13
N HIS A 352 16.73 -15.32 -31.25
CA HIS A 352 15.99 -15.33 -32.53
C HIS A 352 15.70 -13.93 -33.09
N ASP A 353 16.21 -12.87 -32.45
CA ASP A 353 15.94 -11.47 -32.82
C ASP A 353 17.25 -10.69 -33.04
N GLU A 354 17.74 -10.71 -34.28
CA GLU A 354 19.02 -10.10 -34.65
C GLU A 354 19.10 -8.59 -34.33
N LYS A 355 17.98 -7.86 -34.39
CA LYS A 355 17.95 -6.44 -34.03
C LYS A 355 18.29 -6.24 -32.55
N ILE A 356 17.68 -7.02 -31.67
CA ILE A 356 17.91 -6.90 -30.23
C ILE A 356 19.25 -7.51 -29.83
N LYS A 357 19.62 -8.64 -30.41
CA LYS A 357 20.90 -9.33 -30.18
C LYS A 357 22.11 -8.47 -30.49
N ASN A 358 22.04 -7.64 -31.55
CA ASN A 358 23.10 -6.70 -31.89
C ASN A 358 23.13 -5.45 -31.01
N ALA A 359 22.02 -5.12 -30.34
CA ALA A 359 21.91 -3.91 -29.53
C ALA A 359 22.10 -4.13 -28.03
N ILE A 360 21.94 -5.36 -27.53
CA ILE A 360 22.18 -5.72 -26.12
C ILE A 360 23.69 -5.76 -25.82
N PRO A 361 24.15 -5.21 -24.67
CA PRO A 361 25.55 -5.33 -24.28
C PRO A 361 25.98 -6.82 -24.13
N PRO A 362 27.13 -7.26 -24.69
CA PRO A 362 27.55 -8.66 -24.66
C PRO A 362 27.60 -9.26 -23.25
N ARG A 363 27.99 -8.45 -22.25
CA ARG A 363 28.00 -8.84 -20.83
C ARG A 363 26.61 -9.28 -20.35
N ILE A 364 25.55 -8.58 -20.74
CA ILE A 364 24.18 -8.87 -20.33
C ILE A 364 23.65 -10.08 -21.11
N LEU A 365 23.93 -10.17 -22.41
CA LEU A 365 23.57 -11.34 -23.20
C LEU A 365 24.14 -12.64 -22.59
N SER A 366 25.40 -12.61 -22.14
CA SER A 366 26.02 -13.73 -21.42
C SER A 366 25.32 -14.07 -20.10
N LYS A 367 24.82 -13.08 -19.35
CA LYS A 367 24.02 -13.35 -18.14
C LYS A 367 22.72 -14.09 -18.47
N PHE A 368 22.00 -13.67 -19.50
CA PHE A 368 20.79 -14.33 -19.98
C PHE A 368 21.08 -15.76 -20.47
N ARG A 369 22.14 -15.93 -21.27
CA ARG A 369 22.60 -17.24 -21.74
C ARG A 369 22.94 -18.18 -20.59
N ASN A 370 23.70 -17.71 -19.60
CA ASN A 370 24.06 -18.50 -18.43
C ASN A 370 22.83 -18.92 -17.62
N SER A 371 21.82 -18.04 -17.49
CA SER A 371 20.55 -18.40 -16.85
C SER A 371 19.82 -19.52 -17.60
N TYR A 372 19.80 -19.49 -18.94
CA TYR A 372 19.21 -20.55 -19.76
C TYR A 372 19.98 -21.87 -19.61
N LEU A 373 21.31 -21.84 -19.76
CA LEU A 373 22.15 -23.04 -19.66
C LEU A 373 22.08 -23.68 -18.26
N ALA A 374 22.11 -22.88 -17.20
CA ALA A 374 21.96 -23.37 -15.83
C ALA A 374 20.57 -24.00 -15.63
N THR A 375 19.52 -23.42 -16.20
CA THR A 375 18.16 -23.98 -16.14
C THR A 375 18.08 -25.30 -16.89
N ALA A 376 18.63 -25.38 -18.11
CA ALA A 376 18.63 -26.60 -18.91
C ALA A 376 19.39 -27.74 -18.21
N ALA A 377 20.58 -27.46 -17.67
CA ALA A 377 21.38 -28.42 -16.94
C ALA A 377 20.65 -28.92 -15.68
N TYR A 378 20.12 -28.00 -14.87
CA TYR A 378 19.41 -28.35 -13.63
C TYR A 378 18.12 -29.14 -13.91
N ASN A 379 17.35 -28.72 -14.92
CA ASN A 379 16.13 -29.43 -15.32
C ASN A 379 16.45 -30.84 -15.85
N SER A 380 17.56 -31.03 -16.58
CA SER A 380 17.96 -32.36 -17.05
C SER A 380 18.21 -33.33 -15.88
N LEU A 381 18.86 -32.86 -14.80
CA LEU A 381 19.05 -33.65 -13.57
C LEU A 381 17.73 -33.97 -12.87
N ILE A 382 16.79 -33.02 -12.86
CA ILE A 382 15.47 -33.23 -12.28
C ILE A 382 14.65 -34.25 -13.08
N LEU A 383 14.71 -34.20 -14.41
CA LEU A 383 13.98 -35.11 -15.28
C LEU A 383 14.51 -36.55 -15.19
N ASP A 384 15.82 -36.74 -15.02
CA ASP A 384 16.41 -38.06 -14.76
C ASP A 384 15.93 -38.66 -13.43
N LYS A 385 15.85 -37.84 -12.37
CA LYS A 385 15.25 -38.25 -11.09
C LYS A 385 13.77 -38.61 -11.25
N LEU A 386 13.02 -37.79 -11.98
CA LEU A 386 11.62 -38.07 -12.27
C LEU A 386 11.45 -39.40 -12.99
N LYS A 387 12.27 -39.69 -14.00
CA LYS A 387 12.27 -40.97 -14.71
C LYS A 387 12.48 -42.15 -13.77
N THR A 388 13.46 -42.03 -12.87
CA THR A 388 13.75 -43.05 -11.85
C THR A 388 12.53 -43.29 -10.94
N ILE A 389 11.90 -42.22 -10.44
CA ILE A 389 10.70 -42.29 -9.59
C ILE A 389 9.51 -42.91 -10.34
N LEU A 390 9.27 -42.51 -11.59
CA LEU A 390 8.16 -43.02 -12.38
C LEU A 390 8.32 -44.52 -12.70
N ASN A 391 9.55 -44.97 -12.97
CA ASN A 391 9.85 -46.39 -13.17
C ASN A 391 9.61 -47.20 -11.90
N GLU A 392 10.01 -46.68 -10.75
CA GLU A 392 9.75 -47.29 -9.45
C GLU A 392 8.25 -47.37 -9.16
N PHE A 393 7.52 -46.28 -9.36
CA PHE A 393 6.06 -46.25 -9.19
C PHE A 393 5.36 -47.22 -10.13
N LYS A 394 5.83 -47.32 -11.39
CA LYS A 394 5.31 -48.31 -12.35
C LYS A 394 5.55 -49.74 -11.88
N ARG A 395 6.75 -50.05 -11.34
CA ARG A 395 7.08 -51.39 -10.82
C ARG A 395 6.14 -51.79 -9.67
N GLN A 396 5.77 -50.84 -8.83
CA GLN A 396 4.86 -51.06 -7.70
C GLN A 396 3.37 -50.82 -8.03
N ALA A 397 3.02 -50.64 -9.31
CA ALA A 397 1.66 -50.34 -9.76
C ALA A 397 1.02 -49.11 -9.09
N ILE A 398 1.83 -48.12 -8.74
CA ILE A 398 1.39 -46.84 -8.16
C ILE A 398 0.93 -45.93 -9.30
N ARG A 399 -0.33 -45.50 -9.24
CA ARG A 399 -0.88 -44.54 -10.19
C ARG A 399 -0.35 -43.15 -9.85
N SER A 400 0.25 -42.51 -10.83
CA SER A 400 0.84 -41.18 -10.66
C SER A 400 0.53 -40.24 -11.81
N ILE A 401 0.40 -38.96 -11.49
CA ILE A 401 0.19 -37.85 -12.41
C ILE A 401 1.25 -36.79 -12.12
N VAL A 402 2.03 -36.45 -13.13
CA VAL A 402 3.04 -35.39 -13.06
C VAL A 402 2.36 -34.04 -13.23
N LEU A 403 2.63 -33.12 -12.29
CA LEU A 403 2.02 -31.79 -12.27
C LEU A 403 3.01 -30.70 -12.68
N LYS A 404 2.45 -29.55 -13.10
CA LYS A 404 3.16 -28.28 -13.30
C LYS A 404 4.42 -28.42 -14.16
N GLY A 405 5.60 -28.20 -13.59
CA GLY A 405 6.83 -27.92 -14.32
C GLY A 405 7.22 -28.97 -15.34
N PRO A 406 7.49 -30.21 -14.93
CA PRO A 406 7.90 -31.26 -15.86
C PRO A 406 6.82 -31.55 -16.92
N ALA A 407 5.55 -31.54 -16.51
CA ALA A 407 4.43 -31.72 -17.44
C ALA A 407 4.34 -30.57 -18.46
N LEU A 408 4.50 -29.32 -18.03
CA LEU A 408 4.47 -28.14 -18.89
C LEU A 408 5.68 -28.07 -19.82
N ILE A 409 6.86 -28.53 -19.38
CA ILE A 409 8.04 -28.65 -20.26
C ILE A 409 7.72 -29.60 -21.42
N ALA A 410 7.17 -30.77 -21.14
CA ALA A 410 6.83 -31.76 -22.16
C ALA A 410 5.67 -31.32 -23.07
N LEU A 411 4.60 -30.77 -22.50
CA LEU A 411 3.39 -30.41 -23.22
C LEU A 411 3.55 -29.09 -24.01
N ALA A 412 4.04 -28.06 -23.33
CA ALA A 412 3.74 -26.68 -23.70
C ALA A 412 5.01 -25.91 -24.10
N TYR A 413 6.08 -25.97 -23.29
CA TYR A 413 7.33 -25.25 -23.60
C TYR A 413 8.18 -25.95 -24.66
N LYS A 414 8.24 -27.30 -24.64
CA LYS A 414 9.03 -28.14 -25.56
C LYS A 414 10.55 -27.83 -25.58
N ASP A 415 11.05 -27.18 -24.54
CA ASP A 415 12.46 -26.82 -24.35
C ASP A 415 12.75 -26.82 -22.85
N VAL A 416 13.68 -27.70 -22.44
CA VAL A 416 14.03 -27.92 -21.03
C VAL A 416 14.68 -26.68 -20.39
N GLY A 417 15.25 -25.76 -21.16
CA GLY A 417 15.91 -24.57 -20.64
C GLY A 417 14.98 -23.42 -20.31
N LEU A 418 13.71 -23.45 -20.73
CA LEU A 418 12.82 -22.27 -20.65
C LEU A 418 12.10 -22.09 -19.32
N ARG A 419 11.92 -23.15 -18.53
CA ARG A 419 11.12 -23.12 -17.31
C ARG A 419 11.92 -23.53 -16.08
N PRO A 420 12.49 -22.58 -15.31
CA PRO A 420 13.17 -22.88 -14.06
C PRO A 420 12.28 -23.63 -13.07
N MET A 421 12.77 -24.77 -12.56
CA MET A 421 12.09 -25.60 -11.56
C MET A 421 12.90 -25.67 -10.26
N GLY A 422 12.25 -26.00 -9.14
CA GLY A 422 12.92 -26.24 -7.86
C GLY A 422 12.44 -27.50 -7.14
N ASP A 423 11.38 -28.12 -7.62
CA ASP A 423 10.71 -29.26 -7.03
C ASP A 423 10.06 -30.15 -8.10
N LEU A 424 9.76 -31.39 -7.72
CA LEU A 424 8.94 -32.31 -8.51
C LEU A 424 7.57 -32.49 -7.86
N ASP A 425 6.53 -31.94 -8.48
CA ASP A 425 5.15 -32.16 -8.04
C ASP A 425 4.59 -33.44 -8.69
N ILE A 426 4.31 -34.46 -7.88
CA ILE A 426 3.71 -35.72 -8.32
C ILE A 426 2.44 -35.97 -7.51
N LEU A 427 1.34 -36.26 -8.20
CA LEU A 427 0.05 -36.61 -7.62
C LEU A 427 -0.15 -38.12 -7.65
N ILE A 428 -0.52 -38.71 -6.52
CA ILE A 428 -0.82 -40.15 -6.35
C ILE A 428 -2.23 -40.35 -5.77
N GLU A 429 -2.75 -41.57 -5.87
CA GLU A 429 -3.94 -41.95 -5.10
C GLU A 429 -3.60 -41.99 -3.61
N ARG A 430 -4.49 -41.48 -2.76
CA ARG A 430 -4.21 -41.35 -1.32
C ARG A 430 -3.99 -42.71 -0.67
N GLU A 431 -4.75 -43.71 -1.09
CA GLU A 431 -4.70 -45.08 -0.63
C GLU A 431 -3.32 -45.72 -0.92
N GLN A 432 -2.60 -45.21 -1.92
CA GLN A 432 -1.27 -45.67 -2.31
C GLN A 432 -0.14 -44.91 -1.60
N LEU A 433 -0.44 -43.97 -0.69
CA LEU A 433 0.59 -43.20 0.03
C LEU A 433 1.62 -44.09 0.76
N PRO A 434 1.25 -45.17 1.46
CA PRO A 434 2.23 -46.07 2.07
C PRO A 434 3.19 -46.72 1.06
N ALA A 435 2.66 -47.19 -0.08
CA ALA A 435 3.48 -47.79 -1.14
C ALA A 435 4.40 -46.75 -1.79
N ALA A 436 3.89 -45.52 -2.02
CA ALA A 436 4.69 -44.43 -2.58
C ALA A 436 5.79 -43.96 -1.63
N ASP A 437 5.54 -43.96 -0.32
CA ASP A 437 6.57 -43.68 0.69
C ASP A 437 7.67 -44.75 0.69
N GLU A 438 7.31 -46.02 0.62
CA GLU A 438 8.26 -47.13 0.51
C GLU A 438 9.09 -47.04 -0.77
N ALA A 439 8.45 -46.80 -1.92
CA ALA A 439 9.10 -46.56 -3.20
C ALA A 439 10.14 -45.44 -3.12
N LEU A 440 9.76 -44.28 -2.58
CA LEU A 440 10.67 -43.14 -2.45
C LEU A 440 11.82 -43.44 -1.47
N ARG A 441 11.56 -44.14 -0.36
CA ARG A 441 12.60 -44.55 0.58
C ARG A 441 13.63 -45.51 -0.04
N THR A 442 13.19 -46.45 -0.86
CA THR A 442 14.08 -47.36 -1.61
C THR A 442 15.01 -46.60 -2.56
N LEU A 443 14.54 -45.46 -3.09
CA LEU A 443 15.34 -44.54 -3.90
C LEU A 443 16.22 -43.58 -3.05
N GLY A 444 16.27 -43.75 -1.73
CA GLY A 444 17.08 -42.96 -0.81
C GLY A 444 16.41 -41.69 -0.28
N TYR A 445 15.15 -41.42 -0.63
CA TYR A 445 14.45 -40.25 -0.11
C TYR A 445 14.02 -40.45 1.34
N GLN A 446 14.17 -39.39 2.13
CA GLN A 446 13.78 -39.39 3.52
C GLN A 446 12.28 -39.16 3.69
N ARG A 447 11.69 -39.98 4.56
CA ARG A 447 10.32 -39.80 5.03
C ARG A 447 10.24 -38.49 5.85
N PRO A 448 9.28 -37.61 5.55
CA PRO A 448 9.11 -36.38 6.31
C PRO A 448 8.53 -36.64 7.70
N VAL A 449 8.82 -35.72 8.64
CA VAL A 449 8.45 -35.85 10.06
C VAL A 449 6.94 -35.84 10.29
N ASN A 450 6.17 -35.21 9.38
CA ASN A 450 4.72 -35.12 9.46
C ASN A 450 3.98 -36.24 8.67
N TYR A 451 4.68 -37.33 8.32
CA TYR A 451 4.09 -38.46 7.59
C TYR A 451 2.89 -39.09 8.33
N ASP A 452 3.06 -39.42 9.61
CA ASP A 452 2.00 -40.06 10.41
C ASP A 452 0.79 -39.13 10.60
N ASP A 453 1.03 -37.82 10.70
CA ASP A 453 -0.05 -36.84 10.75
C ASP A 453 -0.86 -36.82 9.45
N ALA A 454 -0.19 -36.92 8.31
CA ALA A 454 -0.84 -36.92 6.99
C ALA A 454 -1.79 -38.11 6.81
N LEU A 455 -1.44 -39.29 7.34
CA LEU A 455 -2.31 -40.47 7.32
C LEU A 455 -3.61 -40.24 8.12
N ASN A 456 -3.52 -39.48 9.21
CA ASN A 456 -4.64 -39.25 10.13
C ASN A 456 -5.55 -38.07 9.76
N VAL A 457 -5.11 -37.19 8.86
CA VAL A 457 -5.92 -36.06 8.35
C VAL A 457 -6.87 -36.54 7.27
N LYS A 458 -8.10 -36.02 7.18
CA LYS A 458 -9.07 -36.37 6.12
C LYS A 458 -8.47 -36.26 4.69
N ALA A 459 -8.91 -37.14 3.79
CA ALA A 459 -8.51 -37.18 2.37
C ALA A 459 -8.59 -35.84 1.64
N ALA A 460 -9.73 -35.19 1.75
CA ALA A 460 -9.99 -33.87 1.20
C ALA A 460 -9.76 -32.79 2.28
N SER A 461 -8.50 -32.43 2.52
CA SER A 461 -8.15 -31.40 3.52
C SER A 461 -7.45 -30.19 2.90
N SER A 462 -6.80 -29.37 3.71
CA SER A 462 -5.95 -28.26 3.29
C SER A 462 -4.45 -28.62 3.29
N ALA A 463 -4.08 -29.76 3.86
CA ALA A 463 -2.71 -30.26 3.90
C ALA A 463 -2.66 -31.61 3.18
N ASN A 464 -2.59 -31.58 1.86
CA ASN A 464 -2.74 -32.77 1.02
C ASN A 464 -1.43 -33.21 0.33
N SER A 465 -0.30 -32.99 1.02
CA SER A 465 1.01 -33.28 0.44
C SER A 465 2.10 -33.50 1.49
N LEU A 466 3.20 -34.09 1.03
CA LEU A 466 4.42 -34.38 1.77
C LEU A 466 5.64 -34.04 0.92
N LYS A 467 6.74 -33.62 1.57
CA LYS A 467 8.00 -33.26 0.91
C LYS A 467 9.08 -34.26 1.25
N TYR A 468 9.63 -34.90 0.24
CA TYR A 468 10.68 -35.91 0.33
C TYR A 468 12.00 -35.32 -0.17
N LYS A 469 13.08 -35.49 0.60
CA LYS A 469 14.42 -34.96 0.29
C LYS A 469 15.46 -36.08 0.28
N LEU A 470 16.55 -35.87 -0.45
CA LEU A 470 17.75 -36.70 -0.36
C LEU A 470 18.73 -36.05 0.64
N ASP A 471 19.47 -36.86 1.40
CA ASP A 471 20.47 -36.35 2.37
C ASP A 471 21.56 -35.49 1.71
N SER A 472 21.90 -35.79 0.46
CA SER A 472 22.93 -35.09 -0.29
C SER A 472 22.49 -33.76 -0.88
N GLU A 473 21.20 -33.38 -0.77
CA GLU A 473 20.65 -32.24 -1.50
C GLU A 473 19.66 -31.39 -0.69
N ASP A 474 20.11 -30.19 -0.29
CA ASP A 474 19.25 -29.26 0.45
C ASP A 474 18.20 -28.55 -0.43
N ASN A 475 18.53 -28.31 -1.69
CA ASN A 475 17.79 -27.40 -2.59
C ASN A 475 16.75 -28.08 -3.48
N PHE A 476 16.64 -29.40 -3.46
CA PHE A 476 15.69 -30.16 -4.28
C PHE A 476 14.79 -31.02 -3.39
N PHE A 477 13.51 -31.14 -3.76
CA PHE A 477 12.59 -32.06 -3.08
C PHE A 477 11.52 -32.58 -4.04
N VAL A 478 11.05 -33.79 -3.75
CA VAL A 478 9.85 -34.36 -4.37
C VAL A 478 8.66 -33.96 -3.52
N HIS A 479 7.75 -33.19 -4.10
CA HIS A 479 6.49 -32.80 -3.48
C HIS A 479 5.43 -33.81 -3.90
N LEU A 480 5.14 -34.77 -3.02
CA LEU A 480 4.14 -35.81 -3.24
C LEU A 480 2.78 -35.31 -2.77
N HIS A 481 1.80 -35.29 -3.66
CA HIS A 481 0.43 -34.82 -3.39
C HIS A 481 -0.56 -35.99 -3.54
N TRP A 482 -1.67 -35.94 -2.82
CA TRP A 482 -2.83 -36.83 -3.08
C TRP A 482 -4.10 -36.05 -3.45
N HIS A 483 -3.99 -34.73 -3.57
CA HIS A 483 -5.08 -33.86 -3.97
C HIS A 483 -4.54 -32.61 -4.70
N ILE A 484 -5.22 -32.14 -5.75
CA ILE A 484 -4.79 -30.96 -6.52
C ILE A 484 -4.88 -29.64 -5.74
N ILE A 485 -5.78 -29.60 -4.76
CA ILE A 485 -5.85 -28.54 -3.75
C ILE A 485 -4.87 -28.87 -2.65
N ASN A 486 -3.73 -28.19 -2.66
CA ASN A 486 -2.72 -28.30 -1.63
C ASN A 486 -2.33 -26.91 -1.16
N CYS A 487 -3.16 -26.38 -0.25
CA CYS A 487 -3.02 -25.02 0.23
C CYS A 487 -3.37 -25.05 1.71
N THR A 488 -2.39 -24.71 2.58
CA THR A 488 -2.47 -24.60 4.05
C THR A 488 -3.48 -23.54 4.58
N TRP A 489 -4.50 -23.26 3.79
CA TRP A 489 -5.45 -22.18 3.87
C TRP A 489 -6.83 -22.83 3.90
N PRO A 490 -7.91 -22.20 4.38
CA PRO A 490 -9.19 -22.88 4.58
C PRO A 490 -9.95 -23.14 3.27
N LEU A 491 -9.29 -23.76 2.30
CA LEU A 491 -9.80 -24.23 1.01
C LEU A 491 -10.18 -25.71 1.04
N GLY A 492 -10.19 -26.35 2.22
CA GLY A 492 -10.68 -27.74 2.35
C GLY A 492 -12.10 -27.93 1.82
N TYR A 493 -12.94 -26.89 1.86
CA TYR A 493 -14.28 -26.94 1.25
C TYR A 493 -14.26 -27.08 -0.28
N LEU A 494 -13.20 -26.65 -0.97
CA LEU A 494 -13.01 -26.89 -2.40
C LEU A 494 -12.54 -28.32 -2.63
N ALA A 495 -11.63 -28.82 -1.77
CA ALA A 495 -11.16 -30.20 -1.86
C ALA A 495 -12.31 -31.21 -1.74
N GLU A 496 -13.28 -30.96 -0.86
CA GLU A 496 -14.48 -31.79 -0.71
C GLU A 496 -15.38 -31.83 -1.96
N LYS A 497 -15.20 -30.92 -2.94
CA LYS A 497 -15.98 -30.88 -4.19
C LYS A 497 -15.30 -31.57 -5.36
N ILE A 498 -14.03 -31.95 -5.20
CA ILE A 498 -13.23 -32.52 -6.27
C ILE A 498 -13.15 -34.02 -6.06
N ASP A 499 -13.74 -34.77 -6.98
CA ASP A 499 -13.55 -36.22 -7.00
C ASP A 499 -12.20 -36.55 -7.63
N MET A 500 -11.24 -36.96 -6.79
CA MET A 500 -9.92 -37.35 -7.26
C MET A 500 -9.95 -38.59 -8.16
N ARG A 501 -10.95 -39.48 -8.04
CA ARG A 501 -11.08 -40.64 -8.95
C ARG A 501 -11.36 -40.19 -10.37
N ASP A 502 -12.20 -39.16 -10.56
CA ASP A 502 -12.44 -38.53 -11.86
C ASP A 502 -11.18 -37.89 -12.44
N ILE A 503 -10.37 -37.21 -11.61
CA ILE A 503 -9.06 -36.67 -12.02
C ILE A 503 -8.15 -37.76 -12.58
N PHE A 504 -8.01 -38.86 -11.85
CA PHE A 504 -7.19 -40.00 -12.29
C PHE A 504 -7.77 -40.72 -13.50
N GLY A 505 -9.10 -40.79 -13.62
CA GLY A 505 -9.79 -41.37 -14.77
C GLY A 505 -9.64 -40.58 -16.07
N ARG A 506 -9.52 -39.25 -15.97
CA ARG A 506 -9.37 -38.35 -17.13
C ARG A 506 -7.93 -37.94 -17.41
N ALA A 507 -6.96 -38.48 -16.68
CA ALA A 507 -5.55 -38.11 -16.84
C ALA A 507 -5.06 -38.40 -18.27
N THR A 508 -4.33 -37.45 -18.84
CA THR A 508 -3.83 -37.51 -20.23
C THR A 508 -2.42 -38.09 -20.27
N ASP A 509 -2.14 -38.94 -21.26
CA ASP A 509 -0.81 -39.51 -21.47
C ASP A 509 0.15 -38.48 -22.09
N ILE A 510 1.38 -38.47 -21.58
CA ILE A 510 2.46 -37.62 -22.05
C ILE A 510 3.79 -38.40 -22.07
N SER A 511 4.75 -37.93 -22.85
CA SER A 511 6.13 -38.41 -22.80
C SER A 511 7.01 -37.29 -22.26
N ILE A 512 7.72 -37.56 -21.16
CA ILE A 512 8.69 -36.65 -20.57
C ILE A 512 10.07 -37.29 -20.75
N ASP A 513 10.90 -36.69 -21.61
CA ASP A 513 12.25 -37.21 -21.92
C ASP A 513 12.26 -38.71 -22.26
N GLY A 514 11.34 -39.12 -23.16
CA GLY A 514 11.15 -40.51 -23.57
C GLY A 514 10.45 -41.40 -22.53
N THR A 515 10.17 -40.89 -21.33
CA THR A 515 9.49 -41.66 -20.26
C THR A 515 7.99 -41.45 -20.33
N ALA A 516 7.22 -42.55 -20.42
CA ALA A 516 5.76 -42.49 -20.38
C ALA A 516 5.27 -42.02 -19.00
N ALA A 517 4.43 -40.99 -19.00
CA ALA A 517 3.86 -40.40 -17.80
C ALA A 517 2.41 -39.96 -18.05
N LYS A 518 1.67 -39.64 -16.98
CA LYS A 518 0.36 -39.02 -17.07
C LYS A 518 0.40 -37.59 -16.54
N THR A 519 -0.48 -36.74 -17.04
CA THR A 519 -0.72 -35.38 -16.55
C THR A 519 -2.22 -35.09 -16.44
N LEU A 520 -2.59 -33.92 -15.90
CA LEU A 520 -3.98 -33.50 -15.81
C LEU A 520 -4.58 -33.30 -17.20
N ALA A 521 -5.85 -33.65 -17.37
CA ALA A 521 -6.59 -33.27 -18.57
C ALA A 521 -6.65 -31.73 -18.72
N PRO A 522 -6.86 -31.21 -19.95
CA PRO A 522 -6.68 -29.80 -20.27
C PRO A 522 -7.43 -28.82 -19.35
N ALA A 523 -8.72 -29.09 -19.08
CA ALA A 523 -9.55 -28.26 -18.22
C ALA A 523 -9.05 -28.23 -16.76
N GLN A 524 -8.69 -29.41 -16.23
CA GLN A 524 -8.15 -29.52 -14.87
C GLN A 524 -6.77 -28.87 -14.75
N LEU A 525 -5.92 -29.00 -15.79
CA LEU A 525 -4.60 -28.38 -15.81
C LEU A 525 -4.70 -26.85 -15.73
N ILE A 526 -5.52 -26.23 -16.58
CA ILE A 526 -5.68 -24.76 -16.59
C ILE A 526 -6.21 -24.26 -15.25
N LEU A 527 -7.25 -24.91 -14.68
CA LEU A 527 -7.79 -24.53 -13.37
C LEU A 527 -6.76 -24.69 -12.25
N HIS A 528 -5.97 -25.78 -12.29
CA HIS A 528 -4.89 -26.00 -11.35
C HIS A 528 -3.82 -24.89 -11.42
N LEU A 529 -3.40 -24.49 -12.63
CA LEU A 529 -2.42 -23.40 -12.82
C LEU A 529 -2.97 -22.05 -12.34
N MET A 530 -4.24 -21.74 -12.63
CA MET A 530 -4.90 -20.53 -12.14
C MET A 530 -4.99 -20.50 -10.61
N GLN A 531 -5.45 -21.58 -9.99
CA GLN A 531 -5.51 -21.72 -8.53
C GLN A 531 -4.11 -21.61 -7.90
N HIS A 532 -3.11 -22.22 -8.51
CA HIS A 532 -1.72 -22.16 -8.08
C HIS A 532 -1.18 -20.73 -8.14
N SER A 533 -1.44 -20.00 -9.24
CA SER A 533 -1.04 -18.60 -9.38
C SER A 533 -1.61 -17.72 -8.27
N ILE A 534 -2.87 -17.91 -7.89
CA ILE A 534 -3.51 -17.18 -6.78
C ILE A 534 -2.89 -17.54 -5.43
N THR A 535 -2.54 -18.81 -5.22
CA THR A 535 -1.90 -19.29 -3.99
C THR A 535 -0.51 -18.67 -3.80
N HIS A 536 0.21 -18.48 -4.89
CA HIS A 536 1.49 -17.76 -4.92
C HIS A 536 1.33 -16.27 -5.19
N LEU A 537 0.12 -15.75 -5.02
CA LEU A 537 -0.15 -14.32 -5.00
C LEU A 537 0.23 -13.60 -6.29
N LEU A 538 0.01 -14.28 -7.43
CA LEU A 538 0.23 -13.74 -8.76
C LEU A 538 1.69 -13.39 -9.03
N SER A 539 2.63 -14.07 -8.36
CA SER A 539 4.07 -13.86 -8.51
C SER A 539 4.83 -15.16 -8.26
N PRO A 540 5.92 -15.45 -8.99
CA PRO A 540 6.50 -14.67 -10.09
C PRO A 540 5.72 -14.76 -11.41
N LEU A 541 6.03 -13.89 -12.39
CA LEU A 541 5.30 -13.83 -13.68
C LEU A 541 5.30 -15.15 -14.49
N ILE A 542 6.29 -16.04 -14.28
CA ILE A 542 6.29 -17.38 -14.89
C ILE A 542 4.98 -18.15 -14.64
N LEU A 543 4.30 -17.92 -13.51
CA LEU A 543 3.04 -18.61 -13.20
C LEU A 543 1.91 -18.21 -14.16
N PHE A 544 1.93 -16.97 -14.64
CA PHE A 544 1.02 -16.54 -15.70
C PHE A 544 1.47 -17.02 -17.07
N LYS A 545 2.79 -17.05 -17.31
CA LYS A 545 3.33 -17.64 -18.55
C LYS A 545 2.87 -19.08 -18.70
N ASP A 546 2.96 -19.88 -17.64
CA ASP A 546 2.47 -21.26 -17.58
C ASP A 546 1.00 -21.36 -18.00
N ILE A 547 0.13 -20.46 -17.51
CA ILE A 547 -1.30 -20.42 -17.89
C ILE A 547 -1.44 -20.11 -19.39
N THR A 548 -0.78 -19.05 -19.87
CA THR A 548 -0.93 -18.60 -21.26
C THR A 548 -0.36 -19.61 -22.27
N VAL A 549 0.76 -20.26 -21.96
CA VAL A 549 1.37 -21.28 -22.83
C VAL A 549 0.51 -22.55 -22.83
N ALA A 550 -0.08 -22.94 -21.70
CA ALA A 550 -1.04 -24.05 -21.66
C ALA A 550 -2.31 -23.76 -22.47
N VAL A 551 -2.88 -22.56 -22.32
CA VAL A 551 -4.04 -22.09 -23.10
C VAL A 551 -3.74 -22.12 -24.60
N GLU A 552 -2.58 -21.59 -25.02
CA GLU A 552 -2.16 -21.58 -26.42
C GLU A 552 -1.94 -22.99 -26.98
N MET A 553 -1.32 -23.86 -26.19
CA MET A 553 -1.03 -25.25 -26.59
C MET A 553 -2.29 -26.05 -26.89
N PHE A 554 -3.35 -25.87 -26.09
CA PHE A 554 -4.63 -26.53 -26.37
C PHE A 554 -5.44 -25.81 -27.46
N GLY A 555 -5.31 -24.48 -27.56
CA GLY A 555 -5.85 -23.69 -28.66
C GLY A 555 -7.31 -24.00 -28.97
N GLU A 556 -7.62 -24.26 -30.25
CA GLU A 556 -8.97 -24.61 -30.72
C GLU A 556 -9.43 -26.01 -30.29
N LYS A 557 -8.51 -26.89 -29.88
CA LYS A 557 -8.86 -28.24 -29.38
C LYS A 557 -9.39 -28.20 -27.94
N MET A 558 -9.35 -27.04 -27.30
CA MET A 558 -9.81 -26.86 -25.94
C MET A 558 -11.34 -26.79 -25.87
N ASP A 559 -11.93 -27.69 -25.09
CA ASP A 559 -13.35 -27.61 -24.74
C ASP A 559 -13.55 -26.56 -23.62
N TRP A 560 -13.83 -25.33 -24.03
CA TRP A 560 -14.09 -24.21 -23.11
C TRP A 560 -15.36 -24.41 -22.28
N HIS A 561 -16.35 -25.12 -22.81
CA HIS A 561 -17.56 -25.47 -22.07
C HIS A 561 -17.21 -26.41 -20.91
N LYS A 562 -16.37 -27.42 -21.18
CA LYS A 562 -15.87 -28.34 -20.15
C LYS A 562 -15.06 -27.62 -19.08
N LEU A 563 -14.24 -26.63 -19.45
CA LEU A 563 -13.52 -25.81 -18.48
C LEU A 563 -14.48 -25.08 -17.54
N GLN A 564 -15.52 -24.45 -18.08
CA GLN A 564 -16.53 -23.74 -17.30
C GLN A 564 -17.34 -24.68 -16.40
N GLU A 565 -17.78 -25.83 -16.91
CA GLU A 565 -18.45 -26.87 -16.12
C GLU A 565 -17.58 -27.35 -14.96
N THR A 566 -16.30 -27.61 -15.23
CA THR A 566 -15.34 -28.07 -14.22
C THR A 566 -15.12 -26.99 -13.17
N ALA A 567 -14.97 -25.73 -13.59
CA ALA A 567 -14.87 -24.59 -12.68
C ALA A 567 -16.12 -24.45 -11.80
N GLN A 568 -17.31 -24.69 -12.35
CA GLN A 568 -18.55 -24.65 -11.59
C GLN A 568 -18.64 -25.81 -10.59
N ALA A 569 -18.34 -27.03 -11.02
CA ALA A 569 -18.33 -28.21 -10.16
C ALA A 569 -17.38 -28.04 -8.98
N TRP A 570 -16.21 -27.46 -9.21
CA TRP A 570 -15.18 -27.23 -8.19
C TRP A 570 -15.39 -25.93 -7.40
N GLN A 571 -16.42 -25.14 -7.70
CA GLN A 571 -16.65 -23.80 -7.13
C GLN A 571 -15.49 -22.81 -7.37
N MET A 572 -14.81 -22.93 -8.50
CA MET A 572 -13.68 -22.12 -8.95
C MET A 572 -14.03 -21.06 -10.01
N ASN A 573 -15.31 -20.79 -10.27
CA ASN A 573 -15.72 -19.76 -11.24
C ASN A 573 -15.06 -18.39 -10.99
N GLU A 574 -15.04 -17.93 -9.74
CA GLU A 574 -14.39 -16.64 -9.42
C GLU A 574 -12.87 -16.68 -9.58
N VAL A 575 -12.23 -17.85 -9.46
CA VAL A 575 -10.79 -18.02 -9.73
C VAL A 575 -10.54 -17.90 -11.23
N LEU A 576 -11.34 -18.60 -12.03
CA LEU A 576 -11.30 -18.55 -13.50
C LEU A 576 -11.52 -17.12 -14.01
N ASP A 577 -12.61 -16.48 -13.59
CA ASP A 577 -12.98 -15.11 -13.98
C ASP A 577 -11.91 -14.09 -13.53
N PHE A 578 -11.41 -14.22 -12.30
CA PHE A 578 -10.39 -13.32 -11.78
C PHE A 578 -9.08 -13.44 -12.56
N CYS A 579 -8.56 -14.65 -12.77
CA CYS A 579 -7.31 -14.87 -13.50
C CYS A 579 -7.41 -14.39 -14.95
N ARG A 580 -8.54 -14.67 -15.63
CA ARG A 580 -8.81 -14.18 -16.97
C ARG A 580 -8.77 -12.65 -17.04
N ASN A 581 -9.54 -11.98 -16.18
CA ASN A 581 -9.60 -10.52 -16.15
C ASN A 581 -8.25 -9.93 -15.77
N PHE A 582 -7.52 -10.54 -14.83
CA PHE A 582 -6.19 -10.08 -14.47
C PHE A 582 -5.22 -10.17 -15.65
N ILE A 583 -5.21 -11.29 -16.38
CA ILE A 583 -4.34 -11.46 -17.56
C ILE A 583 -4.71 -10.46 -18.67
N ALA A 584 -6.00 -10.25 -18.93
CA ALA A 584 -6.47 -9.29 -19.92
C ALA A 584 -6.06 -7.86 -19.57
N VAL A 585 -6.29 -7.42 -18.32
CA VAL A 585 -6.04 -6.03 -17.92
C VAL A 585 -4.55 -5.78 -17.66
N ASP A 586 -3.79 -6.75 -17.13
CA ASP A 586 -2.37 -6.56 -16.74
C ASP A 586 -1.38 -6.87 -17.86
N PHE A 587 -1.72 -7.82 -18.73
CA PHE A 587 -0.82 -8.27 -19.80
C PHE A 587 -1.37 -7.95 -21.19
N GLY A 588 -2.61 -7.46 -21.31
CA GLY A 588 -3.22 -7.15 -22.60
C GLY A 588 -3.50 -8.39 -23.44
N TYR A 589 -3.74 -9.53 -22.79
CA TYR A 589 -4.05 -10.81 -23.45
C TYR A 589 -5.42 -11.32 -23.01
N ASP A 590 -6.41 -11.25 -23.90
CA ASP A 590 -7.74 -11.78 -23.62
C ASP A 590 -7.79 -13.28 -23.95
N ILE A 591 -7.90 -14.09 -22.91
CA ILE A 591 -8.18 -15.52 -23.07
C ILE A 591 -9.64 -15.63 -23.51
N LYS A 592 -9.85 -15.95 -24.80
CA LYS A 592 -11.18 -16.14 -25.38
C LYS A 592 -11.79 -17.45 -24.88
N PHE A 593 -12.58 -17.39 -23.81
CA PHE A 593 -13.51 -18.47 -23.48
C PHE A 593 -14.74 -18.34 -24.37
N SER A 594 -15.05 -19.35 -25.16
CA SER A 594 -16.38 -19.43 -25.75
C SER A 594 -17.36 -19.81 -24.64
N VAL A 595 -18.44 -19.03 -24.52
CA VAL A 595 -19.67 -19.28 -23.75
C VAL A 595 -19.73 -18.67 -22.32
N ASN A 596 -20.65 -17.71 -22.16
CA ASN A 596 -21.24 -17.22 -20.91
C ASN A 596 -20.30 -16.71 -19.80
N ALA A 597 -19.09 -16.28 -20.14
CA ALA A 597 -18.30 -15.50 -19.20
C ALA A 597 -19.07 -14.21 -18.85
N ARG A 598 -19.15 -13.88 -17.55
CA ARG A 598 -19.69 -12.58 -17.12
C ARG A 598 -19.02 -11.48 -17.97
N PRO A 599 -19.77 -10.47 -18.45
CA PRO A 599 -19.17 -9.31 -19.12
C PRO A 599 -18.03 -8.81 -18.24
N GLN A 600 -16.92 -8.38 -18.86
CA GLN A 600 -15.71 -7.87 -18.22
C GLN A 600 -16.08 -7.02 -16.99
N GLY A 601 -16.10 -7.66 -15.82
CA GLY A 601 -16.79 -7.12 -14.65
C GLY A 601 -15.88 -6.14 -13.95
N ASP A 602 -16.36 -4.91 -13.75
CA ASP A 602 -15.75 -3.82 -12.97
C ASP A 602 -14.23 -3.99 -12.74
N ASN A 603 -13.41 -3.39 -13.63
CA ASN A 603 -11.94 -3.26 -13.51
C ASN A 603 -11.48 -2.88 -12.08
N ILE A 604 -12.37 -2.29 -11.30
CA ILE A 604 -12.28 -2.00 -9.87
C ILE A 604 -11.74 -3.19 -9.04
N ALA A 605 -12.14 -4.44 -9.28
CA ALA A 605 -11.65 -5.57 -8.47
C ALA A 605 -10.17 -5.87 -8.75
N VAL A 606 -9.78 -5.89 -10.03
CA VAL A 606 -8.40 -6.06 -10.50
C VAL A 606 -7.55 -4.86 -10.07
N GLU A 607 -8.03 -3.64 -10.23
CA GLU A 607 -7.34 -2.41 -9.81
C GLU A 607 -7.13 -2.33 -8.30
N ARG A 608 -8.12 -2.74 -7.49
CA ARG A 608 -7.95 -2.86 -6.04
C ARG A 608 -6.91 -3.91 -5.70
N MET A 609 -6.93 -5.06 -6.37
CA MET A 609 -5.94 -6.12 -6.17
C MET A 609 -4.52 -5.62 -6.51
N ARG A 610 -4.33 -4.96 -7.65
CA ARG A 610 -3.06 -4.28 -8.02
C ARG A 610 -2.61 -3.30 -6.96
N HIS A 611 -3.50 -2.42 -6.53
CA HIS A 611 -3.19 -1.43 -5.51
C HIS A 611 -2.70 -2.10 -4.23
N TRP A 612 -3.31 -3.23 -3.85
CA TRP A 612 -2.93 -3.96 -2.66
C TRP A 612 -1.64 -4.78 -2.81
N ILE A 613 -1.44 -5.48 -3.93
CA ILE A 613 -0.18 -6.15 -4.28
C ILE A 613 0.98 -5.15 -4.16
N LYS A 614 0.81 -3.94 -4.73
CA LYS A 614 1.81 -2.87 -4.66
C LYS A 614 2.00 -2.30 -3.25
N LYS A 615 0.92 -2.17 -2.47
CA LYS A 615 0.93 -1.54 -1.14
C LYS A 615 1.37 -2.46 -0.01
N TYR A 616 1.11 -3.76 -0.12
CA TYR A 616 1.27 -4.74 0.96
C TYR A 616 2.30 -5.82 0.60
N ARG A 617 3.40 -5.43 -0.07
CA ARG A 617 4.44 -6.33 -0.61
C ARG A 617 5.00 -7.35 0.41
N ASN A 618 4.87 -7.05 1.71
CA ASN A 618 5.37 -7.90 2.80
C ASN A 618 4.28 -8.57 3.66
N ASN A 619 3.00 -8.20 3.56
CA ASN A 619 1.87 -8.80 4.33
C ASN A 619 0.85 -9.43 3.38
N PHE A 620 1.40 -10.17 2.42
CA PHE A 620 0.79 -10.49 1.13
C PHE A 620 -0.27 -11.60 1.20
N TYR A 621 -0.20 -12.46 2.21
CA TYR A 621 -1.04 -13.65 2.33
C TYR A 621 -2.53 -13.33 2.51
N PHE A 622 -2.88 -12.17 3.08
CA PHE A 622 -4.29 -11.85 3.32
C PHE A 622 -5.11 -11.53 2.06
N LEU A 623 -4.43 -11.36 0.92
CA LEU A 623 -5.02 -10.74 -0.25
C LEU A 623 -5.83 -11.71 -1.11
N CYS A 624 -5.33 -12.92 -1.35
CA CYS A 624 -6.07 -13.92 -2.09
C CYS A 624 -7.26 -14.50 -1.30
N TYR A 625 -7.28 -14.40 0.04
CA TYR A 625 -8.48 -14.72 0.84
C TYR A 625 -9.71 -13.94 0.41
N ARG A 626 -9.55 -12.74 -0.14
CA ARG A 626 -10.70 -11.89 -0.50
C ARG A 626 -11.50 -12.47 -1.66
N ILE A 627 -10.84 -13.19 -2.58
CA ILE A 627 -11.49 -13.90 -3.69
C ILE A 627 -12.39 -14.99 -3.08
N TYR A 628 -11.82 -15.85 -2.24
CA TYR A 628 -12.54 -16.96 -1.60
C TYR A 628 -13.55 -16.52 -0.52
N LEU A 629 -13.31 -15.40 0.16
CA LEU A 629 -14.23 -14.80 1.14
C LEU A 629 -15.47 -14.21 0.44
N GLY A 630 -15.29 -13.67 -0.77
CA GLY A 630 -16.39 -13.22 -1.63
C GLY A 630 -17.35 -14.36 -1.99
N GLN A 631 -16.80 -15.57 -2.18
CA GLN A 631 -17.57 -16.78 -2.50
C GLN A 631 -18.39 -17.31 -1.31
N GLN A 632 -18.02 -17.01 -0.06
CA GLN A 632 -18.73 -17.51 1.11
C GLN A 632 -20.12 -16.86 1.22
N LYS A 633 -21.18 -17.69 1.21
CA LYS A 633 -22.57 -17.23 1.33
C LYS A 633 -22.96 -17.02 2.79
N GLY A 634 -23.42 -15.82 3.12
CA GLY A 634 -23.89 -15.46 4.46
C GLY A 634 -22.78 -15.01 5.44
N ILE A 635 -23.19 -14.33 6.51
CA ILE A 635 -22.28 -13.72 7.50
C ILE A 635 -21.52 -14.80 8.29
N MET A 636 -22.21 -15.88 8.67
CA MET A 636 -21.60 -16.96 9.47
C MET A 636 -20.53 -17.73 8.69
N ALA A 637 -20.74 -18.01 7.40
CA ALA A 637 -19.72 -18.65 6.57
C ALA A 637 -18.48 -17.77 6.40
N LYS A 638 -18.68 -16.46 6.20
CA LYS A 638 -17.60 -15.47 6.15
C LYS A 638 -16.83 -15.40 7.45
N LEU A 639 -17.52 -15.37 8.59
CA LEU A 639 -16.89 -15.37 9.91
C LEU A 639 -16.09 -16.65 10.16
N ARG A 640 -16.66 -17.82 9.84
CA ARG A 640 -15.98 -19.12 9.96
C ARG A 640 -14.73 -19.20 9.08
N PHE A 641 -14.81 -18.68 7.84
CA PHE A 641 -13.67 -18.60 6.93
C PHE A 641 -12.55 -17.72 7.50
N LEU A 642 -12.90 -16.54 8.04
CA LEU A 642 -11.93 -15.63 8.67
C LEU A 642 -11.29 -16.26 9.91
N ILE A 643 -12.07 -16.92 10.77
CA ILE A 643 -11.55 -17.61 11.96
C ILE A 643 -10.56 -18.70 11.54
N ARG A 644 -10.91 -19.56 10.59
CA ARG A 644 -10.01 -20.63 10.09
C ARG A 644 -8.79 -20.11 9.34
N THR A 645 -8.86 -18.88 8.83
CA THR A 645 -7.73 -18.21 8.19
C THR A 645 -6.69 -17.76 9.23
N VAL A 646 -7.15 -17.16 10.32
CA VAL A 646 -6.29 -16.66 11.41
C VAL A 646 -5.80 -17.83 12.29
N PHE A 647 -6.68 -18.78 12.57
CA PHE A 647 -6.45 -19.96 13.41
C PHE A 647 -6.71 -21.23 12.58
N PRO A 648 -5.80 -21.59 11.66
CA PRO A 648 -5.93 -22.84 10.92
C PRO A 648 -5.72 -24.05 11.85
N PRO A 649 -6.28 -25.23 11.55
CA PRO A 649 -6.05 -26.43 12.35
C PRO A 649 -4.56 -26.76 12.54
N ALA A 650 -4.21 -27.44 13.64
CA ALA A 650 -2.82 -27.77 13.98
C ALA A 650 -2.08 -28.50 12.85
N TYR A 651 -2.73 -29.46 12.19
CA TYR A 651 -2.15 -30.23 11.08
C TYR A 651 -1.74 -29.37 9.87
N VAL A 652 -2.42 -28.24 9.67
CA VAL A 652 -2.12 -27.29 8.60
C VAL A 652 -0.83 -26.53 8.90
N ILE A 653 -0.63 -26.13 10.17
CA ILE A 653 0.59 -25.45 10.63
C ILE A 653 1.76 -26.44 10.63
N ALA A 654 1.53 -27.66 11.13
CA ALA A 654 2.47 -28.78 11.11
C ALA A 654 3.00 -29.06 9.71
N SER A 655 2.10 -29.26 8.73
CA SER A 655 2.45 -29.47 7.33
C SER A 655 3.26 -28.30 6.73
N GLY A 656 2.86 -27.06 7.00
CA GLY A 656 3.58 -25.87 6.50
C GLY A 656 4.98 -25.68 7.11
N ARG A 657 5.24 -26.24 8.30
CA ARG A 657 6.51 -26.12 9.03
C ARG A 657 7.35 -27.40 9.04
N ASN A 658 6.88 -28.47 8.41
CA ASN A 658 7.48 -29.81 8.52
C ASN A 658 7.70 -30.23 10.00
N LEU A 659 6.72 -29.94 10.84
CA LEU A 659 6.70 -30.29 12.27
C LEU A 659 5.57 -31.28 12.53
N PRO A 660 5.69 -32.16 13.53
CA PRO A 660 4.60 -33.03 13.92
C PRO A 660 3.49 -32.24 14.64
N CYS A 661 2.23 -32.63 14.48
CA CYS A 661 1.05 -31.96 15.04
C CYS A 661 1.14 -31.74 16.55
N ARG A 662 1.68 -32.72 17.28
CA ARG A 662 1.89 -32.65 18.73
C ARG A 662 2.80 -31.51 19.20
N LYS A 663 3.63 -30.96 18.30
CA LYS A 663 4.51 -29.81 18.58
C LYS A 663 3.85 -28.46 18.26
N ILE A 664 2.61 -28.45 17.75
CA ILE A 664 1.89 -27.22 17.45
C ILE A 664 1.13 -26.76 18.69
N GLY A 665 1.67 -25.75 19.36
CA GLY A 665 1.08 -25.11 20.51
C GLY A 665 0.84 -23.61 20.29
N ILE A 666 0.60 -22.91 21.40
CA ILE A 666 0.30 -21.47 21.42
C ILE A 666 1.44 -20.66 20.75
N THR A 667 2.70 -21.06 20.95
CA THR A 667 3.87 -20.40 20.39
C THR A 667 3.86 -20.37 18.86
N GLU A 668 3.49 -21.48 18.21
CA GLU A 668 3.46 -21.60 16.75
C GLU A 668 2.36 -20.70 16.15
N TYR A 669 1.19 -20.64 16.81
CA TYR A 669 0.13 -19.70 16.43
C TYR A 669 0.57 -18.24 16.64
N TRP A 670 1.23 -17.91 17.75
CA TRP A 670 1.76 -16.57 18.00
C TRP A 670 2.82 -16.16 16.98
N GLN A 671 3.76 -17.04 16.65
CA GLN A 671 4.76 -16.80 15.61
C GLN A 671 4.10 -16.58 14.26
N ARG A 672 3.07 -17.36 13.92
CA ARG A 672 2.29 -17.19 12.69
C ARG A 672 1.59 -15.82 12.65
N ILE A 673 0.92 -15.44 13.74
CA ILE A 673 0.27 -14.12 13.84
C ILE A 673 1.32 -13.00 13.74
N LYS A 674 2.45 -13.14 14.44
CA LYS A 674 3.55 -12.16 14.41
C LYS A 674 4.16 -12.00 13.01
N ALA A 675 4.32 -13.10 12.27
CA ALA A 675 4.83 -13.10 10.91
C ALA A 675 3.85 -12.54 9.86
N HIS A 676 2.59 -12.30 10.23
CA HIS A 676 1.54 -11.92 9.26
C HIS A 676 0.71 -10.67 9.65
N VAL A 677 0.83 -10.18 10.89
CA VAL A 677 0.03 -9.05 11.41
C VAL A 677 0.88 -7.80 11.68
N PHE A 678 2.21 -7.90 11.77
CA PHE A 678 3.11 -6.79 12.07
C PHE A 678 3.96 -6.35 10.88
#